data_AF-A0A4R0G1R1-F1
#
_entry.id   AF-A0A4R0G1R1-F1
#
_cell.length_a   1.000
_cell.length_b   1.000
_cell.length_c   1.000
_cell.angle_alpha   90.00
_cell.angle_beta   90.00
_cell.angle_gamma   90.00
#
_symmetry.space_group_name_H-M   'P 1'
#
loop_
_entity.id
_entity.type
_entity.pdbx_description
1 polymer ?
#
loop_
_entity_poly.entity_id
_entity_poly.type
_entity_poly.pdbx_seq_one_letter_code
_entity_poly.pdbx_strand_id
1 'polypeptide(L)'
;MNIVAAGSRAGVRLAETWETLPPGAIELACHAAVPVVVDPAFLNLLRINFFTDPPHGLPWTVEADLLASPLFRELGGELFEIDANLRSLLLVSLHNVYGWKRAEQVALLLERYSDQADAWSGQPYLAQAQRLTVLGVIDPDAALRWLDDAQTDANAQIELSSDWFVAMRGRLTSQPASTIQLGDKIAAAAARLRSGDPTARAELMTLGLVPGSDVKAVSAALRSVPGAGEALQLLRRLRGPTVDLEPTFSRPVVSPAEMRVFGGEMRVFDLEIFQQTSEYAELRLSTGDGPPKTRGLDTVTIDRLIEVVERDYSQHAVAQKMFGTPQLRDLGARLAAFLDGDERWMTPVLDRPPGTTLRITAAERLRHLPWELLAANGSYLTLSSHAPLLPVRSVRTNAALTAPVEAGNRPLRVLFMAVSPEGVEPVLGYEAEEAAILAATTRTGTELVVEESGSLEGIRSLTLDYGEGYFDVLHLSGHAAIGADGQPVFLMENEFGGLAYATADQIAKAMGGRWPRLIFLSGCLTANAPDSGAFPSMSESLIHAGAPAVLGWALPVGDVSATEFAAMLYRSLAAGDALDLAVVEARQHLYANKHGSWHSLRLYADRSPLAPMVTPLRTTGRARIKLRPADQDFLDPQTQLSRVAARAAFVGRRRVIQRCLRTLKQTGGDGAAEALVLAGMGGLGKSSLASRLLERMPTHQRAVWYGRVDLSKFRELTTKVHFPTPDQQIEADKLLNNDQAPLVVRLRHLLHVDGPLGQTPCLFVFDDFEDGNLDERDGRHVLSPEMADILPALLTAIRDTGSPSRVVITSRYRFPTPVGASVVVESMETLTGIEQAKKLANLPHLRPGSPIDSDIRQRAVEAAAGNPRLLDWLDLIVADPNLDVDALITAIEAEADRFRRETILATNLLDSQPAELRKMLAKVNVVELPVPADTVRAVHNHPDATIHIDRAVQLGLMEEDTDPETRQPRYYVSNVLRPLIRPLLTDDEYIKACSAAARSLYELLIPEPITRPGLVASLVQWVEAHRLAVAGREPAIARDVGHHVARVWLPRSRFADVEALATATLTLGSDAGAFYDLGWAQFATGRPRPALDSFEQALRLYREADDLGNEAATLTNIGRVYDGLGDRQRALAYYGQALPIRREVGDRAGEAATLTNIGRVYDGLGDRQRALAYYGQALPMMREVGDRAGEAATLTNIGRVYDGLGDRQRALAYYGQALPMMREVGD
;
A
#
# COMPACT_ATOMS: atom_id res chain seq x y z
N MET A 1 40.98 -16.48 13.13
CA MET A 1 41.85 -15.29 13.25
C MET A 1 41.69 -14.47 11.98
N ASN A 2 41.75 -13.14 12.08
CA ASN A 2 41.54 -12.22 10.94
C ASN A 2 42.84 -11.92 10.18
N ILE A 3 42.71 -11.79 8.85
CA ILE A 3 43.39 -10.83 7.94
C ILE A 3 44.94 -10.87 7.89
N VAL A 4 45.57 -10.98 6.71
CA VAL A 4 46.18 -9.87 5.94
C VAL A 4 46.50 -10.32 4.49
N ALA A 5 46.36 -9.39 3.53
CA ALA A 5 46.72 -9.54 2.10
C ALA A 5 48.24 -9.36 1.85
N ALA A 6 48.87 -9.42 0.67
CA ALA A 6 48.44 -9.32 -0.74
C ALA A 6 49.58 -9.85 -1.67
N GLY A 7 49.36 -9.86 -2.99
CA GLY A 7 50.45 -9.74 -3.99
C GLY A 7 50.84 -11.02 -4.76
N SER A 8 50.83 -10.94 -6.10
CA SER A 8 50.94 -12.06 -7.03
C SER A 8 52.36 -12.43 -7.49
N ARG A 9 52.58 -13.71 -7.85
CA ARG A 9 53.43 -14.12 -9.01
C ARG A 9 53.25 -15.58 -9.48
N ALA A 10 52.02 -16.04 -9.71
CA ALA A 10 51.72 -17.40 -10.19
C ALA A 10 51.27 -17.50 -11.67
N GLY A 11 51.42 -16.43 -12.46
CA GLY A 11 51.16 -16.42 -13.90
C GLY A 11 52.26 -17.12 -14.71
N VAL A 12 52.55 -18.39 -14.40
CA VAL A 12 53.60 -19.20 -15.07
C VAL A 12 53.16 -20.64 -15.36
N ARG A 13 52.28 -21.26 -14.56
CA ARG A 13 51.92 -22.70 -14.70
C ARG A 13 50.64 -22.99 -15.51
N LEU A 14 50.28 -22.11 -16.44
CA LEU A 14 49.18 -22.34 -17.39
C LEU A 14 49.68 -22.74 -18.79
N ALA A 15 50.98 -22.99 -18.95
CA ALA A 15 51.64 -23.15 -20.25
C ALA A 15 52.08 -24.60 -20.61
N GLU A 16 52.04 -25.56 -19.68
CA GLU A 16 52.80 -26.83 -19.83
C GLU A 16 51.97 -28.11 -20.07
N THR A 17 50.64 -28.06 -20.20
CA THR A 17 49.80 -29.28 -20.36
C THR A 17 48.82 -29.24 -21.53
N TRP A 18 48.98 -28.32 -22.48
CA TRP A 18 48.26 -28.33 -23.77
C TRP A 18 48.85 -29.29 -24.82
N GLU A 19 50.04 -29.87 -24.59
CA GLU A 19 50.76 -30.67 -25.59
C GLU A 19 50.41 -32.18 -25.61
N THR A 20 49.51 -32.67 -24.76
CA THR A 20 49.36 -34.13 -24.50
C THR A 20 48.08 -34.81 -25.01
N LEU A 21 47.21 -34.10 -25.74
CA LEU A 21 46.01 -34.71 -26.37
C LEU A 21 46.28 -35.09 -27.84
N PRO A 22 46.17 -36.36 -28.24
CA PRO A 22 46.45 -36.80 -29.60
C PRO A 22 45.26 -36.61 -30.57
N PRO A 23 45.50 -36.49 -31.89
CA PRO A 23 44.46 -36.21 -32.89
C PRO A 23 43.76 -37.50 -33.36
N GLY A 24 42.43 -37.48 -33.47
CA GLY A 24 41.68 -38.58 -34.09
C GLY A 24 40.19 -38.72 -33.73
N ALA A 25 39.67 -37.97 -32.76
CA ALA A 25 38.28 -38.09 -32.29
C ALA A 25 37.27 -37.30 -33.16
N ILE A 26 37.21 -37.59 -34.46
CA ILE A 26 36.30 -36.95 -35.42
C ILE A 26 35.52 -38.01 -36.24
N GLU A 27 34.24 -37.72 -36.52
CA GLU A 27 33.33 -38.31 -37.53
C GLU A 27 32.55 -39.64 -37.29
N LEU A 28 31.33 -39.48 -36.73
CA LEU A 28 29.99 -39.61 -37.36
C LEU A 28 29.52 -40.82 -38.24
N ALA A 29 28.18 -41.07 -38.18
CA ALA A 29 27.27 -41.80 -39.10
C ALA A 29 27.32 -43.35 -39.09
N CYS A 30 26.25 -44.16 -39.21
CA CYS A 30 24.79 -44.00 -39.47
C CYS A 30 24.03 -45.28 -38.94
N HIS A 31 22.71 -45.55 -38.99
CA HIS A 31 21.53 -44.97 -39.68
C HIS A 31 20.17 -45.31 -38.96
N ALA A 32 19.02 -45.15 -39.65
CA ALA A 32 17.62 -45.13 -39.16
C ALA A 32 16.81 -46.45 -39.03
N ALA A 33 15.66 -46.32 -38.32
CA ALA A 33 14.33 -46.95 -38.52
C ALA A 33 13.92 -48.32 -37.88
N VAL A 34 13.17 -48.23 -36.76
CA VAL A 34 11.91 -48.94 -36.31
C VAL A 34 11.74 -50.47 -36.53
N PRO A 35 11.14 -51.25 -35.59
CA PRO A 35 10.69 -50.97 -34.21
C PRO A 35 11.50 -51.75 -33.15
N VAL A 36 11.24 -51.55 -31.83
CA VAL A 36 11.24 -52.58 -30.75
C VAL A 36 11.20 -51.95 -29.34
N VAL A 37 10.56 -52.70 -28.41
CA VAL A 37 10.67 -52.72 -26.93
C VAL A 37 11.53 -51.64 -26.23
N VAL A 38 10.93 -50.95 -25.25
CA VAL A 38 11.63 -50.02 -24.35
C VAL A 38 12.67 -50.77 -23.49
N ASP A 39 13.93 -50.36 -23.62
CA ASP A 39 15.10 -50.89 -22.92
C ASP A 39 15.13 -50.42 -21.44
N PRO A 40 15.40 -51.31 -20.45
CA PRO A 40 15.67 -50.94 -19.06
C PRO A 40 16.77 -49.88 -18.85
N ALA A 41 17.63 -49.62 -19.85
CA ALA A 41 18.58 -48.51 -19.84
C ALA A 41 17.92 -47.12 -19.69
N PHE A 42 16.67 -46.93 -20.14
CA PHE A 42 15.98 -45.64 -20.05
C PHE A 42 15.76 -45.17 -18.59
N LEU A 43 15.63 -46.10 -17.64
CA LEU A 43 15.51 -45.78 -16.21
C LEU A 43 16.83 -45.43 -15.51
N ASN A 44 17.99 -45.67 -16.15
CA ASN A 44 19.31 -45.38 -15.56
C ASN A 44 19.87 -43.99 -15.94
N LEU A 45 19.22 -43.26 -16.84
CA LEU A 45 19.64 -41.90 -17.25
C LEU A 45 18.98 -40.75 -16.47
N LEU A 46 18.02 -41.06 -15.58
CA LEU A 46 17.40 -40.10 -14.65
C LEU A 46 18.04 -40.10 -13.25
N ARG A 47 19.33 -40.40 -13.15
CA ARG A 47 20.13 -40.19 -11.92
C ARG A 47 20.90 -38.86 -11.99
N ILE A 48 20.25 -37.78 -11.58
CA ILE A 48 20.93 -36.58 -11.08
C ILE A 48 20.69 -36.50 -9.57
N ASN A 49 21.78 -36.52 -8.80
CA ASN A 49 21.74 -36.33 -7.36
C ASN A 49 21.48 -34.85 -7.03
N PHE A 50 20.53 -34.56 -6.13
CA PHE A 50 20.45 -33.27 -5.46
C PHE A 50 21.18 -33.33 -4.11
N PHE A 51 22.33 -32.66 -4.01
CA PHE A 51 22.96 -32.30 -2.75
C PHE A 51 23.59 -30.90 -2.85
N THR A 52 23.09 -30.00 -2.00
CA THR A 52 23.78 -28.92 -1.23
C THR A 52 25.04 -28.24 -1.79
N ASP A 53 25.06 -26.90 -1.69
CA ASP A 53 26.13 -25.90 -1.88
C ASP A 53 27.59 -26.36 -2.17
N PRO A 54 28.28 -25.70 -3.12
CA PRO A 54 29.67 -26.02 -3.48
C PRO A 54 30.70 -25.45 -2.47
N PRO A 55 31.81 -26.17 -2.23
CA PRO A 55 33.01 -25.58 -1.62
C PRO A 55 33.61 -24.49 -2.53
N HIS A 56 34.16 -23.42 -1.94
CA HIS A 56 34.76 -22.32 -2.70
C HIS A 56 35.93 -22.78 -3.60
N GLY A 57 35.74 -22.66 -4.92
CA GLY A 57 36.83 -22.54 -5.89
C GLY A 57 37.19 -23.80 -6.69
N LEU A 58 36.34 -24.17 -7.67
CA LEU A 58 36.71 -24.94 -8.88
C LEU A 58 35.77 -24.53 -10.03
N PRO A 59 36.25 -24.43 -11.29
CA PRO A 59 35.42 -24.02 -12.43
C PRO A 59 34.64 -25.19 -13.04
N TRP A 60 33.45 -24.90 -13.56
CA TRP A 60 32.61 -25.87 -14.28
C TRP A 60 32.87 -25.82 -15.78
N THR A 61 33.24 -26.97 -16.37
CA THR A 61 33.04 -27.25 -17.80
C THR A 61 32.75 -28.74 -17.99
N VAL A 62 31.48 -29.06 -18.26
CA VAL A 62 31.08 -30.24 -19.04
C VAL A 62 30.11 -29.74 -20.10
N GLU A 63 30.32 -30.16 -21.35
CA GLU A 63 30.01 -29.36 -22.53
C GLU A 63 28.63 -29.62 -23.17
N ALA A 64 28.32 -28.77 -24.15
CA ALA A 64 27.06 -28.61 -24.88
C ALA A 64 26.58 -29.80 -25.74
N ASP A 65 27.16 -31.00 -25.60
CA ASP A 65 26.97 -32.10 -26.57
C ASP A 65 25.56 -32.71 -26.61
N LEU A 66 24.76 -32.52 -25.55
CA LEU A 66 23.36 -32.96 -25.52
C LEU A 66 22.45 -32.16 -26.46
N LEU A 67 22.77 -30.87 -26.71
CA LEU A 67 22.00 -29.99 -27.60
C LEU A 67 22.39 -30.12 -29.08
N ALA A 68 23.49 -30.81 -29.37
CA ALA A 68 23.94 -31.12 -30.73
C ALA A 68 23.50 -32.52 -31.22
N SER A 69 22.86 -33.33 -30.36
CA SER A 69 22.38 -34.67 -30.69
C SER A 69 21.43 -34.66 -31.90
N PRO A 70 21.64 -35.53 -32.93
CA PRO A 70 20.73 -35.65 -34.07
C PRO A 70 19.28 -35.93 -33.67
N LEU A 71 19.07 -36.62 -32.55
CA LEU A 71 17.75 -36.96 -32.02
C LEU A 71 16.88 -35.71 -31.75
N PHE A 72 17.50 -34.58 -31.36
CA PHE A 72 16.79 -33.33 -31.07
C PHE A 72 16.35 -32.59 -32.35
N ARG A 73 16.89 -32.95 -33.52
CA ARG A 73 16.45 -32.44 -34.84
C ARG A 73 15.49 -33.39 -35.56
N GLU A 74 15.48 -34.68 -35.22
CA GLU A 74 14.51 -35.64 -35.78
C GLU A 74 13.11 -35.56 -35.14
N LEU A 75 12.98 -34.99 -33.94
CA LEU A 75 11.68 -34.61 -33.34
C LEU A 75 11.12 -33.30 -33.96
N GLY A 76 11.28 -33.14 -35.26
CA GLY A 76 10.94 -31.93 -35.99
C GLY A 76 9.43 -31.75 -36.19
N GLY A 77 8.85 -30.78 -35.46
CA GLY A 77 7.45 -30.38 -35.58
C GLY A 77 6.51 -31.24 -34.72
N GLU A 78 5.58 -30.58 -34.02
CA GLU A 78 4.54 -31.24 -33.20
C GLU A 78 5.05 -32.04 -31.99
N LEU A 79 5.88 -31.41 -31.15
CA LEU A 79 6.04 -31.86 -29.76
C LEU A 79 4.82 -31.44 -28.93
N PHE A 80 3.89 -32.38 -28.83
CA PHE A 80 2.95 -32.66 -27.73
C PHE A 80 2.73 -31.59 -26.66
N GLU A 81 1.45 -31.31 -26.39
CA GLU A 81 0.98 -30.79 -25.11
C GLU A 81 1.62 -31.58 -23.96
N ILE A 82 2.19 -30.89 -22.97
CA ILE A 82 2.64 -31.53 -21.73
C ILE A 82 1.38 -32.04 -21.03
N ASP A 83 1.24 -33.36 -20.93
CA ASP A 83 0.16 -34.02 -20.20
C ASP A 83 -0.07 -33.35 -18.84
N ALA A 84 -1.33 -33.03 -18.55
CA ALA A 84 -1.69 -32.25 -17.37
C ALA A 84 -1.24 -32.91 -16.06
N ASN A 85 -1.18 -34.24 -16.00
CA ASN A 85 -0.66 -34.99 -14.86
C ASN A 85 0.86 -34.85 -14.73
N LEU A 86 1.60 -34.83 -15.84
CA LEU A 86 3.05 -34.62 -15.83
C LEU A 86 3.41 -33.18 -15.42
N ARG A 87 2.64 -32.18 -15.89
CA ARG A 87 2.75 -30.78 -15.43
C ARG A 87 2.42 -30.64 -13.93
N SER A 88 1.41 -31.37 -13.45
CA SER A 88 1.03 -31.41 -12.04
C SER A 88 2.11 -32.06 -11.17
N LEU A 89 2.69 -33.19 -11.62
CA LEU A 89 3.83 -33.86 -10.98
C LEU A 89 5.05 -32.92 -10.89
N LEU A 90 5.40 -32.22 -11.97
CA LEU A 90 6.49 -31.24 -11.96
C LEU A 90 6.25 -30.09 -10.96
N LEU A 91 5.03 -29.57 -10.88
CA LEU A 91 4.68 -28.52 -9.91
C LEU A 91 4.70 -29.03 -8.46
N VAL A 92 4.19 -30.23 -8.19
CA VAL A 92 4.23 -30.86 -6.85
C VAL A 92 5.66 -31.19 -6.43
N SER A 93 6.51 -31.66 -7.35
CA SER A 93 7.94 -31.88 -7.08
C SER A 93 8.70 -30.59 -6.83
N LEU A 94 8.44 -29.51 -7.58
CA LEU A 94 9.05 -28.19 -7.35
C LEU A 94 8.60 -27.56 -6.02
N HIS A 95 7.33 -27.76 -5.64
CA HIS A 95 6.76 -27.31 -4.37
C HIS A 95 7.46 -27.94 -3.15
N ASN A 96 7.72 -29.26 -3.22
CA ASN A 96 8.37 -30.00 -2.12
C ASN A 96 9.88 -29.70 -1.97
N VAL A 97 10.55 -29.16 -3.00
CA VAL A 97 12.02 -28.99 -2.99
C VAL A 97 12.48 -27.57 -2.61
N TYR A 98 11.74 -26.51 -2.96
CA TYR A 98 12.30 -25.15 -2.92
C TYR A 98 11.70 -24.14 -1.93
N GLY A 99 10.52 -24.41 -1.36
CA GLY A 99 9.84 -23.45 -0.48
C GLY A 99 9.33 -22.19 -1.21
N TRP A 100 8.26 -21.63 -0.68
CA TRP A 100 7.30 -20.83 -1.48
C TRP A 100 7.79 -19.52 -2.13
N LYS A 101 8.98 -18.99 -1.82
CA LYS A 101 9.36 -17.62 -2.25
C LYS A 101 10.13 -17.48 -3.57
N ARG A 102 10.75 -18.55 -4.08
CA ARG A 102 11.62 -18.47 -5.28
C ARG A 102 10.98 -19.09 -6.52
N ALA A 103 10.30 -20.22 -6.38
CA ALA A 103 9.57 -20.85 -7.48
C ALA A 103 8.44 -19.95 -8.00
N GLU A 104 7.70 -19.30 -7.10
CA GLU A 104 6.61 -18.36 -7.42
C GLU A 104 7.11 -17.17 -8.26
N GLN A 105 8.31 -16.62 -7.95
CA GLN A 105 8.88 -15.50 -8.71
C GLN A 105 9.39 -15.92 -10.10
N VAL A 106 9.97 -17.11 -10.25
CA VAL A 106 10.42 -17.62 -11.56
C VAL A 106 9.23 -18.05 -12.42
N ALA A 107 8.19 -18.65 -11.83
CA ALA A 107 6.93 -18.94 -12.49
C ALA A 107 6.25 -17.65 -12.98
N LEU A 108 6.06 -16.66 -12.09
CA LEU A 108 5.51 -15.35 -12.44
C LEU A 108 6.35 -14.60 -13.49
N LEU A 109 7.69 -14.77 -13.52
CA LEU A 109 8.52 -14.20 -14.58
C LEU A 109 8.26 -14.88 -15.94
N LEU A 110 8.19 -16.21 -15.97
CA LEU A 110 7.93 -16.97 -17.20
C LEU A 110 6.50 -16.73 -17.72
N GLU A 111 5.53 -16.65 -16.83
CA GLU A 111 4.11 -16.42 -17.13
C GLU A 111 3.89 -14.98 -17.66
N ARG A 112 4.47 -13.98 -16.99
CA ARG A 112 4.44 -12.57 -17.42
C ARG A 112 5.17 -12.32 -18.76
N TYR A 113 6.15 -13.14 -19.11
CA TYR A 113 6.75 -13.13 -20.45
C TYR A 113 5.94 -13.93 -21.49
N SER A 114 5.20 -14.97 -21.09
CA SER A 114 4.30 -15.70 -22.01
C SER A 114 3.07 -14.88 -22.42
N ASP A 115 2.55 -14.02 -21.54
CA ASP A 115 1.40 -13.15 -21.85
C ASP A 115 1.69 -12.07 -22.92
N GLN A 116 2.96 -11.85 -23.28
CA GLN A 116 3.35 -10.96 -24.40
C GLN A 116 3.60 -11.72 -25.73
N ALA A 117 3.43 -13.05 -25.76
CA ALA A 117 3.92 -13.89 -26.85
C ALA A 117 3.08 -13.87 -28.15
N ASP A 118 1.86 -13.34 -28.14
CA ASP A 118 0.96 -13.31 -29.31
C ASP A 118 1.38 -12.34 -30.43
N ALA A 119 2.52 -11.64 -30.30
CA ALA A 119 2.96 -10.63 -31.27
C ALA A 119 4.38 -10.81 -31.85
N TRP A 120 5.17 -11.80 -31.41
CA TRP A 120 6.62 -11.88 -31.74
C TRP A 120 7.08 -13.27 -32.19
N SER A 121 6.99 -13.56 -33.49
CA SER A 121 7.47 -14.83 -34.08
C SER A 121 8.94 -14.77 -34.56
N GLY A 122 9.84 -15.55 -33.97
CA GLY A 122 11.20 -15.73 -34.53
C GLY A 122 12.18 -16.55 -33.68
N GLN A 123 13.06 -17.32 -34.34
CA GLN A 123 14.04 -18.20 -33.68
C GLN A 123 15.07 -17.55 -32.72
N PRO A 124 15.45 -16.25 -32.80
CA PRO A 124 16.39 -15.66 -31.83
C PRO A 124 15.92 -15.74 -30.37
N TYR A 125 14.60 -15.74 -30.14
CA TYR A 125 14.03 -15.78 -28.80
C TYR A 125 14.09 -17.17 -28.16
N LEU A 126 14.05 -18.26 -28.92
CA LEU A 126 14.20 -19.61 -28.34
C LEU A 126 15.59 -19.77 -27.70
N ALA A 127 16.63 -19.22 -28.34
CA ALA A 127 18.00 -19.20 -27.81
C ALA A 127 18.16 -18.28 -26.59
N GLN A 128 17.38 -17.19 -26.49
CA GLN A 128 17.36 -16.32 -25.31
C GLN A 128 16.56 -16.93 -24.15
N ALA A 129 15.42 -17.56 -24.43
CA ALA A 129 14.64 -18.30 -23.45
C ALA A 129 15.46 -19.48 -22.89
N GLN A 130 16.10 -20.27 -23.75
CA GLN A 130 17.03 -21.33 -23.33
C GLN A 130 18.20 -20.77 -22.51
N ARG A 131 18.77 -19.61 -22.87
CA ARG A 131 19.78 -18.92 -22.04
C ARG A 131 19.23 -18.49 -20.68
N LEU A 132 18.01 -17.97 -20.61
CA LEU A 132 17.35 -17.58 -19.35
C LEU A 132 17.01 -18.78 -18.48
N THR A 133 16.56 -19.89 -19.05
CA THR A 133 16.34 -21.14 -18.32
C THR A 133 17.67 -21.68 -17.79
N VAL A 134 18.73 -21.70 -18.60
CA VAL A 134 20.07 -22.15 -18.17
C VAL A 134 20.68 -21.21 -17.12
N LEU A 135 20.59 -19.89 -17.30
CA LEU A 135 21.05 -18.91 -16.31
C LEU A 135 20.25 -18.99 -15.01
N GLY A 136 18.92 -19.06 -15.08
CA GLY A 136 18.04 -19.17 -13.90
C GLY A 136 18.19 -20.49 -13.14
N VAL A 137 18.66 -21.55 -13.81
CA VAL A 137 19.01 -22.85 -13.19
C VAL A 137 20.42 -22.85 -12.57
N ILE A 138 21.37 -22.04 -13.08
CA ILE A 138 22.78 -22.06 -12.66
C ILE A 138 23.14 -20.92 -11.69
N ASP A 139 22.67 -19.69 -11.92
CA ASP A 139 22.86 -18.52 -11.04
C ASP A 139 21.68 -17.54 -11.17
N PRO A 140 20.69 -17.59 -10.24
CA PRO A 140 19.52 -16.71 -10.26
C PRO A 140 19.86 -15.22 -10.18
N ASP A 141 20.94 -14.84 -9.50
CA ASP A 141 21.34 -13.42 -9.37
C ASP A 141 22.04 -12.94 -10.64
N ALA A 142 22.69 -13.82 -11.42
CA ALA A 142 23.18 -13.51 -12.76
C ALA A 142 22.04 -13.44 -13.79
N ALA A 143 21.01 -14.29 -13.67
CA ALA A 143 19.82 -14.21 -14.51
C ALA A 143 19.05 -12.90 -14.28
N LEU A 144 18.87 -12.49 -13.01
CA LEU A 144 18.27 -11.21 -12.63
C LEU A 144 19.11 -10.02 -13.11
N ARG A 145 20.44 -10.05 -12.94
CA ARG A 145 21.32 -8.99 -13.46
C ARG A 145 21.30 -8.91 -14.98
N TRP A 146 21.28 -10.02 -15.70
CA TRP A 146 21.15 -10.03 -17.16
C TRP A 146 19.78 -9.49 -17.63
N LEU A 147 18.71 -9.71 -16.86
CA LEU A 147 17.39 -9.11 -17.11
C LEU A 147 17.36 -7.60 -16.84
N ASP A 148 18.00 -7.12 -15.77
CA ASP A 148 18.14 -5.67 -15.49
C ASP A 148 19.06 -4.97 -16.51
N ASP A 149 20.13 -5.64 -16.96
CA ASP A 149 21.02 -5.18 -18.03
C ASP A 149 20.29 -5.17 -19.40
N ALA A 150 19.45 -6.17 -19.68
CA ALA A 150 18.61 -6.19 -20.89
C ALA A 150 17.47 -5.15 -20.84
N GLN A 151 16.92 -4.85 -19.65
CA GLN A 151 16.00 -3.72 -19.48
C GLN A 151 16.68 -2.37 -19.69
N THR A 152 17.97 -2.23 -19.37
CA THR A 152 18.67 -0.96 -19.52
C THR A 152 19.00 -0.59 -20.96
N ASP A 153 19.25 -1.57 -21.83
CA ASP A 153 19.41 -1.37 -23.28
C ASP A 153 18.05 -1.25 -24.03
N ALA A 154 16.95 -1.68 -23.41
CA ALA A 154 15.58 -1.55 -23.95
C ALA A 154 14.88 -0.21 -23.57
N ASN A 155 15.53 0.69 -22.80
CA ASN A 155 14.95 1.97 -22.36
C ASN A 155 14.77 3.02 -23.49
N ALA A 156 14.84 2.62 -24.76
CA ALA A 156 14.69 3.48 -25.93
C ALA A 156 13.46 3.15 -26.80
N GLN A 157 12.35 2.65 -26.23
CA GLN A 157 11.02 2.81 -26.86
C GLN A 157 9.79 2.65 -25.94
N ILE A 158 9.11 3.79 -25.72
CA ILE A 158 7.65 3.97 -25.52
C ILE A 158 6.98 3.27 -24.30
N GLU A 159 6.54 4.10 -23.35
CA GLU A 159 5.53 3.73 -22.34
C GLU A 159 4.21 3.30 -23.01
N LEU A 160 3.71 2.11 -22.68
CA LEU A 160 2.32 1.70 -22.92
C LEU A 160 1.62 1.53 -21.59
N SER A 161 0.74 2.47 -21.23
CA SER A 161 -0.07 2.37 -20.00
C SER A 161 -1.30 1.48 -20.18
N SER A 162 -1.82 0.99 -19.06
CA SER A 162 -3.07 0.19 -18.98
C SER A 162 -4.31 0.89 -19.54
N ASP A 163 -4.25 2.22 -19.72
CA ASP A 163 -5.39 3.04 -20.12
C ASP A 163 -5.75 2.84 -21.60
N TRP A 164 -4.81 2.32 -22.40
CA TRP A 164 -5.03 2.03 -23.83
C TRP A 164 -6.01 0.89 -24.08
N PHE A 165 -6.01 -0.15 -23.23
CA PHE A 165 -6.93 -1.30 -23.39
C PHE A 165 -8.33 -1.01 -22.83
N VAL A 166 -8.43 -0.30 -21.70
CA VAL A 166 -9.73 0.09 -21.12
C VAL A 166 -10.48 1.06 -22.05
N ALA A 167 -9.77 2.02 -22.66
CA ALA A 167 -10.34 2.95 -23.63
C ALA A 167 -10.80 2.27 -24.95
N MET A 168 -10.31 1.08 -25.27
CA MET A 168 -10.72 0.31 -26.45
C MET A 168 -11.94 -0.59 -26.17
N ARG A 169 -12.00 -1.24 -24.99
CA ARG A 169 -13.08 -2.18 -24.65
C ARG A 169 -14.40 -1.46 -24.33
N GLY A 170 -14.35 -0.32 -23.63
CA GLY A 170 -15.53 0.48 -23.30
C GLY A 170 -16.20 1.19 -24.48
N ARG A 171 -15.62 1.14 -25.69
CA ARG A 171 -16.13 1.82 -26.89
C ARG A 171 -16.91 0.93 -27.86
N LEU A 172 -17.11 -0.35 -27.55
CA LEU A 172 -17.66 -1.33 -28.50
C LEU A 172 -18.97 -2.02 -28.09
N THR A 173 -19.51 -1.84 -26.88
CA THR A 173 -20.57 -2.74 -26.36
C THR A 173 -21.79 -2.10 -25.66
N SER A 174 -21.95 -0.76 -25.59
CA SER A 174 -23.05 -0.15 -24.80
C SER A 174 -23.88 0.97 -25.48
N GLN A 175 -24.54 0.62 -26.60
CA GLN A 175 -25.86 1.15 -27.04
C GLN A 175 -25.98 2.69 -27.30
N PRO A 176 -27.17 3.23 -27.67
CA PRO A 176 -28.19 2.74 -28.59
C PRO A 176 -28.32 3.64 -29.84
N ALA A 177 -29.20 3.27 -30.79
CA ALA A 177 -29.40 4.01 -32.04
C ALA A 177 -30.23 5.31 -31.86
N SER A 178 -29.57 6.45 -31.65
CA SER A 178 -30.14 7.77 -31.95
C SER A 178 -29.09 8.87 -32.16
N THR A 179 -28.36 8.82 -33.28
CA THR A 179 -27.57 9.96 -33.77
C THR A 179 -27.78 10.14 -35.27
N ILE A 180 -28.14 11.36 -35.68
CA ILE A 180 -28.81 11.62 -36.96
C ILE A 180 -27.83 11.61 -38.15
N GLN A 181 -28.12 10.75 -39.14
CA GLN A 181 -27.73 10.78 -40.56
C GLN A 181 -26.65 11.78 -41.00
N LEU A 182 -25.37 11.49 -40.72
CA LEU A 182 -24.23 12.17 -41.36
C LEU A 182 -23.44 11.27 -42.32
N GLY A 183 -23.27 9.99 -41.99
CA GLY A 183 -22.48 9.03 -42.78
C GLY A 183 -22.97 8.87 -44.22
N ASP A 184 -24.27 8.61 -44.41
CA ASP A 184 -24.86 8.40 -45.75
C ASP A 184 -24.79 9.66 -46.62
N LYS A 185 -24.89 10.85 -46.02
CA LYS A 185 -24.81 12.13 -46.73
C LYS A 185 -23.38 12.42 -47.21
N ILE A 186 -22.37 12.12 -46.38
CA ILE A 186 -20.96 12.22 -46.77
C ILE A 186 -20.64 11.19 -47.86
N ALA A 187 -21.15 9.96 -47.76
CA ALA A 187 -20.97 8.93 -48.79
C ALA A 187 -21.63 9.31 -50.13
N ALA A 188 -22.86 9.82 -50.11
CA ALA A 188 -23.58 10.27 -51.30
C ALA A 188 -22.92 11.49 -51.96
N ALA A 189 -22.47 12.48 -51.18
CA ALA A 189 -21.73 13.63 -51.68
C ALA A 189 -20.38 13.19 -52.29
N ALA A 190 -19.66 12.26 -51.66
CA ALA A 190 -18.41 11.72 -52.21
C ALA A 190 -18.62 10.88 -53.49
N ALA A 191 -19.77 10.23 -53.66
CA ALA A 191 -20.13 9.55 -54.91
C ALA A 191 -20.46 10.55 -56.03
N ARG A 192 -21.22 11.61 -55.73
CA ARG A 192 -21.50 12.72 -56.67
C ARG A 192 -20.25 13.49 -57.08
N LEU A 193 -19.32 13.69 -56.14
CA LEU A 193 -18.01 14.30 -56.45
C LEU A 193 -17.19 13.42 -57.41
N ARG A 194 -17.25 12.08 -57.28
CA ARG A 194 -16.60 11.15 -58.22
C ARG A 194 -17.21 11.16 -59.64
N SER A 195 -18.50 11.50 -59.77
CA SER A 195 -19.14 11.71 -61.08
C SER A 195 -19.02 13.16 -61.61
N GLY A 196 -18.22 14.01 -60.95
CA GLY A 196 -17.87 15.35 -61.43
C GLY A 196 -18.83 16.46 -61.05
N ASP A 197 -19.77 16.23 -60.12
CA ASP A 197 -20.69 17.27 -59.62
C ASP A 197 -19.93 18.29 -58.75
N PRO A 198 -19.79 19.56 -59.18
CA PRO A 198 -19.04 20.56 -58.43
C PRO A 198 -19.77 21.05 -57.17
N THR A 199 -21.09 20.86 -57.07
CA THR A 199 -21.89 21.32 -55.92
C THR A 199 -21.64 20.47 -54.67
N ALA A 200 -21.31 19.18 -54.85
CA ALA A 200 -20.93 18.28 -53.77
C ALA A 200 -19.69 18.74 -52.99
N ARG A 201 -18.79 19.54 -53.61
CA ARG A 201 -17.61 20.12 -52.94
C ARG A 201 -18.00 21.19 -51.92
N ALA A 202 -19.09 21.92 -52.15
CA ALA A 202 -19.62 22.90 -51.19
C ALA A 202 -20.43 22.20 -50.07
N GLU A 203 -21.24 21.20 -50.42
CA GLU A 203 -22.01 20.37 -49.47
C GLU A 203 -21.11 19.72 -48.40
N LEU A 204 -19.94 19.18 -48.79
CA LEU A 204 -18.97 18.62 -47.85
C LEU A 204 -18.32 19.66 -46.93
N MET A 205 -18.25 20.94 -47.35
CA MET A 205 -17.65 22.02 -46.54
C MET A 205 -18.67 22.59 -45.54
N THR A 206 -19.96 22.62 -45.88
CA THR A 206 -21.02 23.12 -44.98
C THR A 206 -21.43 22.13 -43.89
N LEU A 207 -20.99 20.88 -43.94
CA LEU A 207 -21.27 19.85 -42.92
C LEU A 207 -20.45 19.97 -41.61
N GLY A 208 -19.78 21.11 -41.39
CA GLY A 208 -19.43 21.67 -40.07
C GLY A 208 -18.99 20.68 -38.97
N LEU A 209 -17.74 20.21 -39.03
CA LEU A 209 -17.18 19.26 -38.06
C LEU A 209 -17.09 19.87 -36.64
N VAL A 210 -17.91 19.35 -35.72
CA VAL A 210 -17.85 19.63 -34.28
C VAL A 210 -17.03 18.58 -33.51
N PRO A 211 -16.57 18.87 -32.28
CA PRO A 211 -15.77 17.94 -31.46
C PRO A 211 -16.45 16.57 -31.32
N GLY A 212 -15.68 15.49 -31.53
CA GLY A 212 -16.17 14.11 -31.54
C GLY A 212 -16.33 13.48 -32.94
N SER A 213 -16.22 14.26 -34.01
CA SER A 213 -16.31 13.75 -35.39
C SER A 213 -15.12 12.84 -35.78
N ASP A 214 -15.38 11.69 -36.42
CA ASP A 214 -14.30 10.77 -36.85
C ASP A 214 -13.55 11.24 -38.11
N VAL A 215 -12.48 12.00 -37.87
CA VAL A 215 -11.56 12.51 -38.89
C VAL A 215 -10.82 11.40 -39.67
N LYS A 216 -10.67 10.18 -39.11
CA LYS A 216 -10.03 9.07 -39.85
C LYS A 216 -10.90 8.58 -41.00
N ALA A 217 -12.21 8.44 -40.78
CA ALA A 217 -13.16 8.01 -41.82
C ALA A 217 -13.18 8.99 -43.03
N VAL A 218 -13.25 10.30 -42.76
CA VAL A 218 -13.23 11.33 -43.82
C VAL A 218 -11.89 11.36 -44.57
N SER A 219 -10.76 11.19 -43.86
CA SER A 219 -9.43 11.10 -44.49
C SER A 219 -9.25 9.84 -45.34
N ALA A 220 -9.89 8.72 -44.98
CA ALA A 220 -9.84 7.48 -45.75
C ALA A 220 -10.66 7.60 -47.06
N ALA A 221 -11.87 8.16 -47.00
CA ALA A 221 -12.73 8.34 -48.18
C ALA A 221 -12.05 9.21 -49.26
N LEU A 222 -11.47 10.35 -48.87
CA LEU A 222 -10.85 11.32 -49.79
C LEU A 222 -9.55 10.82 -50.45
N ARG A 223 -8.83 9.86 -49.84
CA ARG A 223 -7.62 9.27 -50.47
C ARG A 223 -7.92 8.40 -51.69
N SER A 224 -9.18 8.00 -51.89
CA SER A 224 -9.61 7.19 -53.02
C SER A 224 -10.09 7.98 -54.25
N VAL A 225 -9.94 9.31 -54.25
CA VAL A 225 -10.46 10.21 -55.30
C VAL A 225 -9.31 10.93 -56.03
N PRO A 226 -9.15 10.76 -57.37
CA PRO A 226 -8.16 11.49 -58.15
C PRO A 226 -8.34 13.01 -58.03
N GLY A 227 -7.25 13.76 -57.84
CA GLY A 227 -7.30 15.22 -57.69
C GLY A 227 -7.64 15.74 -56.29
N ALA A 228 -7.95 14.88 -55.30
CA ALA A 228 -8.25 15.30 -53.93
C ALA A 228 -7.04 15.87 -53.13
N GLY A 229 -5.91 16.14 -53.78
CA GLY A 229 -4.68 16.63 -53.15
C GLY A 229 -4.85 17.92 -52.36
N GLU A 230 -5.60 18.88 -52.88
CA GLU A 230 -5.91 20.14 -52.16
C GLU A 230 -6.80 19.90 -50.93
N ALA A 231 -7.81 19.03 -51.02
CA ALA A 231 -8.70 18.74 -49.90
C ALA A 231 -7.98 17.96 -48.78
N LEU A 232 -7.08 17.05 -49.16
CA LEU A 232 -6.19 16.36 -48.22
C LEU A 232 -5.12 17.29 -47.64
N GLN A 233 -4.64 18.29 -48.38
CA GLN A 233 -3.82 19.37 -47.83
C GLN A 233 -4.62 20.26 -46.87
N LEU A 234 -5.89 20.57 -47.15
CA LEU A 234 -6.75 21.35 -46.25
C LEU A 234 -7.01 20.59 -44.94
N LEU A 235 -7.34 19.30 -45.00
CA LEU A 235 -7.45 18.42 -43.82
C LEU A 235 -6.12 18.24 -43.06
N ARG A 236 -4.97 18.33 -43.74
CA ARG A 236 -3.65 18.36 -43.09
C ARG A 236 -3.33 19.71 -42.46
N ARG A 237 -3.73 20.84 -43.07
CA ARG A 237 -3.64 22.19 -42.48
C ARG A 237 -4.54 22.35 -41.25
N LEU A 238 -5.65 21.61 -41.18
CA LEU A 238 -6.47 21.46 -39.97
C LEU A 238 -5.81 20.57 -38.89
N ARG A 239 -4.66 19.95 -39.17
CA ARG A 239 -3.74 19.37 -38.17
C ARG A 239 -2.53 20.28 -37.92
N GLY A 240 -2.83 21.55 -37.62
CA GLY A 240 -1.92 22.53 -37.02
C GLY A 240 -0.89 23.19 -37.96
N PRO A 241 -0.18 24.23 -37.50
CA PRO A 241 -0.39 24.99 -36.26
C PRO A 241 -1.20 26.27 -36.50
N THR A 242 -2.10 26.64 -35.57
CA THR A 242 -2.76 27.95 -35.59
C THR A 242 -1.77 29.07 -35.24
N VAL A 243 -1.43 29.87 -36.25
CA VAL A 243 -1.09 31.28 -36.07
C VAL A 243 -2.37 32.05 -36.35
N ASP A 244 -2.92 32.69 -35.32
CA ASP A 244 -3.93 33.74 -35.47
C ASP A 244 -3.48 34.97 -34.69
N LEU A 245 -3.77 36.14 -35.26
CA LEU A 245 -3.29 37.44 -34.80
C LEU A 245 -4.21 38.00 -33.70
N GLU A 246 -3.81 37.80 -32.44
CA GLU A 246 -4.16 38.59 -31.23
C GLU A 246 -5.66 38.77 -30.81
N PRO A 247 -5.96 39.09 -29.53
CA PRO A 247 -5.19 38.84 -28.31
C PRO A 247 -6.08 38.26 -27.18
N THR A 248 -6.08 36.94 -26.98
CA THR A 248 -6.66 36.34 -25.76
C THR A 248 -5.94 35.06 -25.34
N PHE A 249 -5.45 35.09 -24.09
CA PHE A 249 -4.83 34.01 -23.31
C PHE A 249 -5.19 32.56 -23.71
N SER A 250 -4.30 31.87 -24.42
CA SER A 250 -4.30 30.40 -24.55
C SER A 250 -2.96 29.82 -25.03
N ARG A 251 -2.10 29.36 -24.11
CA ARG A 251 -1.18 28.20 -24.22
C ARG A 251 -0.24 28.13 -22.99
N PRO A 252 0.36 26.96 -22.67
CA PRO A 252 0.08 25.61 -23.16
C PRO A 252 -0.35 24.64 -22.03
N VAL A 253 -1.00 23.53 -22.39
CA VAL A 253 -0.98 22.32 -21.56
C VAL A 253 0.25 21.53 -22.02
N VAL A 254 1.28 21.50 -21.17
CA VAL A 254 2.49 20.67 -21.36
C VAL A 254 2.22 19.32 -20.70
N SER A 255 2.64 18.22 -21.33
CA SER A 255 2.50 16.91 -20.68
C SER A 255 3.50 16.78 -19.50
N PRO A 256 3.17 16.09 -18.41
CA PRO A 256 4.12 15.86 -17.30
C PRO A 256 5.39 15.11 -17.69
N ALA A 257 5.43 14.47 -18.87
CA ALA A 257 6.61 13.84 -19.45
C ALA A 257 7.57 14.88 -20.08
N GLU A 258 7.05 15.94 -20.70
CA GLU A 258 7.86 17.01 -21.32
C GLU A 258 8.47 17.98 -20.29
N MET A 259 7.97 18.01 -19.05
CA MET A 259 8.60 18.76 -17.96
C MET A 259 9.92 18.14 -17.46
N ARG A 260 10.15 16.83 -17.67
CA ARG A 260 11.24 16.05 -17.05
C ARG A 260 12.62 16.13 -17.75
N VAL A 261 12.96 17.26 -18.37
CA VAL A 261 14.19 17.37 -19.18
C VAL A 261 15.43 17.77 -18.36
N PHE A 262 15.27 18.22 -17.10
CA PHE A 262 16.33 18.87 -16.32
C PHE A 262 17.01 17.98 -15.26
N GLY A 263 17.68 16.91 -15.71
CA GLY A 263 18.54 16.07 -14.86
C GLY A 263 19.92 16.68 -14.56
N GLY A 264 20.01 17.97 -14.21
CA GLY A 264 21.30 18.65 -13.98
C GLY A 264 21.21 19.88 -13.08
N GLU A 265 22.28 20.18 -12.36
CA GLU A 265 22.36 21.30 -11.41
C GLU A 265 22.12 22.65 -12.08
N MET A 266 21.28 23.50 -11.45
CA MET A 266 21.10 24.89 -11.87
C MET A 266 22.37 25.71 -11.59
N ARG A 267 22.74 26.59 -12.52
CA ARG A 267 23.94 27.44 -12.34
C ARG A 267 23.65 28.53 -11.32
N VAL A 268 24.53 28.67 -10.33
CA VAL A 268 24.42 29.72 -9.31
C VAL A 268 25.12 30.99 -9.76
N PHE A 269 24.41 32.13 -9.67
CA PHE A 269 24.95 33.47 -9.89
C PHE A 269 24.65 34.33 -8.67
N ASP A 270 25.65 35.07 -8.16
CA ASP A 270 25.47 35.99 -7.03
C ASP A 270 25.32 37.43 -7.52
N LEU A 271 24.22 38.06 -7.12
CA LEU A 271 23.90 39.47 -7.34
C LEU A 271 23.91 40.18 -5.98
N GLU A 272 24.85 41.11 -5.77
CA GLU A 272 24.96 41.90 -4.56
C GLU A 272 24.54 43.36 -4.84
N ILE A 273 23.63 43.92 -4.04
CA ILE A 273 23.24 45.34 -4.09
C ILE A 273 23.53 45.93 -2.71
N PHE A 274 24.57 46.75 -2.60
CA PHE A 274 25.02 47.29 -1.33
C PHE A 274 25.30 48.79 -1.42
N GLN A 275 25.00 49.48 -0.33
CA GLN A 275 25.14 50.93 -0.24
C GLN A 275 26.61 51.31 -0.05
N GLN A 276 27.08 52.28 -0.83
CA GLN A 276 28.44 52.82 -0.76
C GLN A 276 28.43 54.20 -0.06
N THR A 277 27.41 55.02 -0.31
CA THR A 277 27.16 56.31 0.35
C THR A 277 25.67 56.55 0.56
N SER A 278 25.27 57.65 1.21
CA SER A 278 23.86 58.03 1.37
C SER A 278 23.09 58.21 0.06
N GLU A 279 23.78 58.50 -1.05
CA GLU A 279 23.17 58.82 -2.36
C GLU A 279 23.46 57.75 -3.44
N TYR A 280 24.32 56.77 -3.15
CA TYR A 280 24.85 55.84 -4.15
C TYR A 280 25.00 54.41 -3.62
N ALA A 281 24.51 53.45 -4.41
CA ALA A 281 24.66 52.02 -4.22
C ALA A 281 25.44 51.39 -5.39
N GLU A 282 26.12 50.29 -5.13
CA GLU A 282 26.77 49.47 -6.15
C GLU A 282 26.00 48.15 -6.31
N LEU A 283 25.65 47.83 -7.55
CA LEU A 283 25.10 46.54 -7.95
C LEU A 283 26.21 45.73 -8.62
N ARG A 284 26.42 44.50 -8.13
CA ARG A 284 27.55 43.63 -8.48
C ARG A 284 27.06 42.24 -8.86
N LEU A 285 27.42 41.77 -10.06
CA LEU A 285 27.06 40.43 -10.56
C LEU A 285 28.31 39.55 -10.70
N SER A 286 28.34 38.45 -9.95
CA SER A 286 29.37 37.41 -10.00
C SER A 286 28.84 36.22 -10.80
N THR A 287 29.59 35.79 -11.82
CA THR A 287 29.16 34.75 -12.77
C THR A 287 29.96 33.45 -12.70
N GLY A 288 30.92 33.35 -11.77
CA GLY A 288 31.94 32.30 -11.73
C GLY A 288 33.04 32.47 -12.80
N ASP A 289 32.65 32.84 -14.01
CA ASP A 289 33.53 33.04 -15.17
C ASP A 289 34.17 34.45 -15.16
N GLY A 290 35.18 34.68 -14.30
CA GLY A 290 36.01 35.90 -14.28
C GLY A 290 35.61 36.95 -13.24
N PRO A 291 36.14 38.19 -13.33
CA PRO A 291 35.90 39.23 -12.34
C PRO A 291 34.42 39.68 -12.32
N PRO A 292 33.88 40.05 -11.14
CA PRO A 292 32.49 40.46 -11.03
C PRO A 292 32.23 41.77 -11.79
N LYS A 293 31.09 41.86 -12.47
CA LYS A 293 30.62 43.09 -13.11
C LYS A 293 30.05 44.03 -12.06
N THR A 294 30.31 45.33 -12.15
CA THR A 294 29.81 46.36 -11.22
C THR A 294 29.12 47.50 -11.97
N ARG A 295 28.02 48.01 -11.42
CA ARG A 295 27.25 49.14 -11.95
C ARG A 295 26.79 50.04 -10.80
N GLY A 296 26.88 51.34 -10.99
CA GLY A 296 26.35 52.31 -10.05
C GLY A 296 24.84 52.45 -10.13
N LEU A 297 24.20 52.69 -8.99
CA LEU A 297 22.78 53.04 -8.87
C LEU A 297 22.65 54.23 -7.93
N ASP A 298 21.92 55.25 -8.35
CA ASP A 298 21.49 56.31 -7.43
C ASP A 298 20.37 55.78 -6.51
N THR A 299 20.31 56.29 -5.28
CA THR A 299 19.29 55.83 -4.31
C THR A 299 17.87 56.25 -4.70
N VAL A 300 17.70 57.33 -5.47
CA VAL A 300 16.37 57.81 -5.94
C VAL A 300 15.73 56.79 -6.90
N THR A 301 16.51 56.16 -7.77
CA THR A 301 16.06 55.08 -8.65
C THR A 301 15.65 53.84 -7.85
N ILE A 302 16.35 53.53 -6.75
CA ILE A 302 16.00 52.45 -5.82
C ILE A 302 14.68 52.75 -5.09
N ASP A 303 14.55 53.93 -4.48
CA ASP A 303 13.33 54.35 -3.78
C ASP A 303 12.13 54.37 -4.73
N ARG A 304 12.30 54.92 -5.94
CA ARG A 304 11.24 54.94 -6.96
C ARG A 304 10.82 53.55 -7.44
N LEU A 305 11.75 52.59 -7.48
CA LEU A 305 11.39 51.18 -7.77
C LEU A 305 10.53 50.61 -6.64
N ILE A 306 10.93 50.82 -5.39
CA ILE A 306 10.21 50.33 -4.21
C ILE A 306 8.79 50.93 -4.17
N GLU A 307 8.65 52.25 -4.35
CA GLU A 307 7.34 52.93 -4.39
C GLU A 307 6.41 52.37 -5.49
N VAL A 308 6.95 52.12 -6.68
CA VAL A 308 6.16 51.55 -7.81
C VAL A 308 5.76 50.11 -7.51
N VAL A 309 6.67 49.30 -6.97
CA VAL A 309 6.37 47.92 -6.59
C VAL A 309 5.32 47.87 -5.48
N GLU A 310 5.46 48.64 -4.41
CA GLU A 310 4.46 48.70 -3.33
C GLU A 310 3.09 49.14 -3.86
N ARG A 311 3.02 50.23 -4.64
CA ARG A 311 1.74 50.67 -5.22
C ARG A 311 1.10 49.61 -6.11
N ASP A 312 1.87 48.96 -6.98
CA ASP A 312 1.32 48.07 -8.02
C ASP A 312 1.19 46.59 -7.57
N TYR A 313 1.85 46.19 -6.48
CA TYR A 313 1.86 44.83 -5.92
C TYR A 313 1.13 44.70 -4.57
N SER A 314 1.16 45.72 -3.70
CA SER A 314 0.59 45.66 -2.34
C SER A 314 -0.67 46.51 -2.15
N GLN A 315 -0.73 47.75 -2.66
CA GLN A 315 -1.89 48.64 -2.47
C GLN A 315 -3.14 48.27 -3.27
N HIS A 316 -3.01 47.38 -4.26
CA HIS A 316 -4.15 46.82 -4.98
C HIS A 316 -4.14 45.31 -4.83
N ALA A 317 -5.29 44.71 -4.53
CA ALA A 317 -5.50 43.26 -4.44
C ALA A 317 -5.48 42.57 -5.83
N VAL A 318 -4.47 42.91 -6.62
CA VAL A 318 -4.26 42.52 -8.02
C VAL A 318 -3.62 41.15 -8.08
N ALA A 319 -2.54 40.93 -7.33
CA ALA A 319 -1.81 39.65 -7.27
C ALA A 319 -2.72 38.41 -7.14
N GLN A 320 -3.73 38.46 -6.28
CA GLN A 320 -4.64 37.32 -6.05
C GLN A 320 -5.79 37.20 -7.07
N LYS A 321 -6.21 38.31 -7.70
CA LYS A 321 -7.39 38.34 -8.59
C LYS A 321 -7.06 38.42 -10.08
N MET A 322 -5.78 38.66 -10.43
CA MET A 322 -5.37 39.05 -11.78
C MET A 322 -4.32 38.10 -12.38
N PHE A 323 -4.60 36.79 -12.38
CA PHE A 323 -3.73 35.79 -13.02
C PHE A 323 -3.38 36.19 -14.47
N GLY A 324 -2.08 36.38 -14.73
CA GLY A 324 -1.51 36.62 -16.05
C GLY A 324 -1.71 38.02 -16.67
N THR A 325 -2.31 38.96 -15.94
CA THR A 325 -2.67 40.30 -16.49
C THR A 325 -1.48 41.16 -16.96
N PRO A 326 -1.71 42.15 -17.85
CA PRO A 326 -0.68 43.04 -18.34
C PRO A 326 0.08 43.77 -17.21
N GLN A 327 -0.63 44.27 -16.19
CA GLN A 327 -0.04 45.01 -15.08
C GLN A 327 1.03 44.19 -14.33
N LEU A 328 0.77 42.90 -14.09
CA LEU A 328 1.71 42.01 -13.41
C LEU A 328 2.94 41.70 -14.29
N ARG A 329 2.78 41.69 -15.63
CA ARG A 329 3.91 41.53 -16.58
C ARG A 329 4.72 42.81 -16.72
N ASP A 330 4.07 43.96 -16.77
CA ASP A 330 4.73 45.27 -16.84
C ASP A 330 5.58 45.52 -15.60
N LEU A 331 5.09 45.14 -14.42
CA LEU A 331 5.88 45.16 -13.19
C LEU A 331 7.08 44.21 -13.28
N GLY A 332 6.87 43.00 -13.78
CA GLY A 332 7.93 42.02 -14.03
C GLY A 332 9.01 42.48 -15.00
N ALA A 333 8.61 43.19 -16.07
CA ALA A 333 9.50 43.78 -17.05
C ALA A 333 10.27 44.99 -16.49
N ARG A 334 9.66 45.78 -15.59
CA ARG A 334 10.36 46.86 -14.86
C ARG A 334 11.42 46.31 -13.91
N LEU A 335 11.11 45.24 -13.16
CA LEU A 335 12.08 44.54 -12.31
C LEU A 335 13.24 43.96 -13.15
N ALA A 336 12.94 43.38 -14.32
CA ALA A 336 13.96 42.86 -15.21
C ALA A 336 14.83 43.98 -15.78
N ALA A 337 14.24 45.06 -16.28
CA ALA A 337 14.98 46.22 -16.79
C ALA A 337 15.88 46.87 -15.72
N PHE A 338 15.44 46.93 -14.46
CA PHE A 338 16.25 47.40 -13.35
C PHE A 338 17.49 46.52 -13.11
N LEU A 339 17.39 45.20 -13.27
CA LEU A 339 18.55 44.30 -13.16
C LEU A 339 19.43 44.31 -14.42
N ASP A 340 18.83 44.23 -15.60
CA ASP A 340 19.49 44.06 -16.90
C ASP A 340 20.27 45.32 -17.33
N GLY A 341 19.66 46.50 -17.17
CA GLY A 341 20.19 47.79 -17.60
C GLY A 341 20.43 47.92 -19.10
N ASP A 342 21.03 49.03 -19.52
CA ASP A 342 21.48 49.23 -20.90
C ASP A 342 22.61 48.25 -21.27
N GLU A 343 23.32 47.72 -20.27
CA GLU A 343 24.46 46.82 -20.42
C GLU A 343 24.07 45.33 -20.58
N ARG A 344 22.77 45.00 -20.53
CA ARG A 344 22.20 43.67 -20.77
C ARG A 344 22.77 42.54 -19.90
N TRP A 345 22.86 42.77 -18.59
CA TRP A 345 23.48 41.86 -17.64
C TRP A 345 22.79 40.49 -17.48
N MET A 346 21.48 40.41 -17.68
CA MET A 346 20.70 39.17 -17.59
C MET A 346 20.86 38.27 -18.82
N THR A 347 21.24 38.80 -19.99
CA THR A 347 21.43 38.00 -21.22
C THR A 347 22.32 36.76 -21.00
N PRO A 348 23.58 36.87 -20.49
CA PRO A 348 24.44 35.71 -20.22
C PRO A 348 23.96 34.82 -19.04
N VAL A 349 22.99 35.29 -18.24
CA VAL A 349 22.39 34.56 -17.12
C VAL A 349 21.22 33.67 -17.60
N LEU A 350 20.61 34.02 -18.73
CA LEU A 350 19.44 33.36 -19.31
C LEU A 350 19.78 32.40 -20.46
N ASP A 351 20.85 32.64 -21.22
CA ASP A 351 21.26 31.83 -22.39
C ASP A 351 21.91 30.47 -22.03
N ARG A 352 21.78 29.97 -20.78
CA ARG A 352 22.49 28.79 -20.27
C ARG A 352 21.54 27.74 -19.64
N PRO A 353 21.17 26.65 -20.34
CA PRO A 353 20.47 25.52 -19.71
C PRO A 353 21.39 24.76 -18.72
N PRO A 354 20.84 23.99 -17.75
CA PRO A 354 19.42 23.65 -17.58
C PRO A 354 18.58 24.76 -16.91
N GLY A 355 19.20 25.79 -16.35
CA GLY A 355 18.54 26.87 -15.62
C GLY A 355 19.50 27.59 -14.67
N THR A 356 19.01 28.65 -14.03
CA THR A 356 19.83 29.58 -13.24
C THR A 356 19.22 29.91 -11.88
N THR A 357 19.98 29.69 -10.81
CA THR A 357 19.68 30.14 -9.45
C THR A 357 20.35 31.49 -9.20
N LEU A 358 19.56 32.57 -9.17
CA LEU A 358 20.03 33.95 -8.96
C LEU A 358 19.94 34.32 -7.48
N ARG A 359 21.08 34.33 -6.78
CA ARG A 359 21.20 34.71 -5.37
C ARG A 359 21.29 36.22 -5.22
N ILE A 360 20.24 36.83 -4.68
CA ILE A 360 20.12 38.29 -4.49
C ILE A 360 20.45 38.63 -3.05
N THR A 361 21.62 39.25 -2.81
CA THR A 361 22.01 39.84 -1.53
C THR A 361 21.81 41.35 -1.60
N ALA A 362 20.78 41.88 -0.96
CA ALA A 362 20.46 43.32 -1.02
C ALA A 362 20.38 43.96 0.37
N ALA A 363 20.31 45.29 0.42
CA ALA A 363 19.84 46.03 1.60
C ALA A 363 18.37 45.69 1.93
N GLU A 364 17.96 45.88 3.19
CA GLU A 364 16.67 45.43 3.75
C GLU A 364 15.47 45.79 2.87
N ARG A 365 15.34 47.08 2.52
CA ARG A 365 14.26 47.62 1.67
C ARG A 365 14.22 47.10 0.22
N LEU A 366 15.19 46.31 -0.24
CA LEU A 366 15.17 45.67 -1.58
C LEU A 366 14.94 44.14 -1.52
N ARG A 367 15.08 43.51 -0.34
CA ARG A 367 14.89 42.05 -0.20
C ARG A 367 13.43 41.65 -0.40
N HIS A 368 12.50 42.49 0.02
CA HIS A 368 11.06 42.21 -0.01
C HIS A 368 10.41 42.33 -1.40
N LEU A 369 11.12 42.77 -2.45
CA LEU A 369 10.53 42.92 -3.78
C LEU A 369 10.18 41.54 -4.40
N PRO A 370 9.16 41.44 -5.28
CA PRO A 370 8.68 40.19 -5.86
C PRO A 370 9.50 39.80 -7.10
N TRP A 371 10.79 39.50 -6.90
CA TRP A 371 11.72 39.06 -7.96
C TRP A 371 11.22 37.83 -8.74
N GLU A 372 10.29 37.06 -8.19
CA GLU A 372 9.57 35.97 -8.86
C GLU A 372 8.85 36.40 -10.14
N LEU A 373 8.48 37.68 -10.25
CA LEU A 373 7.82 38.28 -11.41
C LEU A 373 8.76 38.67 -12.55
N LEU A 374 10.09 38.55 -12.41
CA LEU A 374 11.07 38.93 -13.45
C LEU A 374 10.64 38.38 -14.83
N ALA A 375 10.43 39.27 -15.80
CA ALA A 375 9.87 38.94 -17.11
C ALA A 375 10.65 39.58 -18.26
N ALA A 376 10.83 38.84 -19.35
CA ALA A 376 11.42 39.33 -20.59
C ALA A 376 10.66 38.75 -21.79
N ASN A 377 10.63 39.46 -22.92
CA ASN A 377 9.97 39.02 -24.16
C ASN A 377 8.52 38.55 -23.97
N GLY A 378 7.78 39.21 -23.05
CA GLY A 378 6.38 38.92 -22.74
C GLY A 378 6.13 37.69 -21.84
N SER A 379 7.19 37.00 -21.38
CA SER A 379 7.12 35.78 -20.55
C SER A 379 7.88 35.94 -19.23
N TYR A 380 7.40 35.27 -18.17
CA TYR A 380 8.09 35.22 -16.88
C TYR A 380 9.29 34.28 -16.92
N LEU A 381 10.45 34.74 -16.45
CA LEU A 381 11.71 34.00 -16.50
C LEU A 381 11.73 32.80 -15.54
N THR A 382 10.99 32.90 -14.43
CA THR A 382 10.69 31.81 -13.49
C THR A 382 9.89 30.65 -14.11
N LEU A 383 9.20 30.90 -15.23
CA LEU A 383 8.30 29.94 -15.89
C LEU A 383 8.83 29.47 -17.26
N SER A 384 10.08 29.80 -17.59
CA SER A 384 10.75 29.34 -18.81
C SER A 384 10.89 27.82 -18.82
N SER A 385 10.44 27.18 -19.90
CA SER A 385 10.53 25.73 -20.13
C SER A 385 11.88 25.26 -20.68
N HIS A 386 12.84 26.17 -20.88
CA HIS A 386 14.16 25.87 -21.46
C HIS A 386 15.33 26.27 -20.55
N ALA A 387 15.17 27.37 -19.81
CA ALA A 387 16.14 27.87 -18.84
C ALA A 387 15.39 28.70 -17.78
N PRO A 388 14.73 28.07 -16.80
CA PRO A 388 14.08 28.76 -15.70
C PRO A 388 15.09 29.50 -14.83
N LEU A 389 14.70 30.71 -14.39
CA LEU A 389 15.46 31.50 -13.42
C LEU A 389 14.76 31.45 -12.06
N LEU A 390 15.45 30.98 -11.01
CA LEU A 390 14.96 31.02 -9.63
C LEU A 390 15.64 32.16 -8.84
N PRO A 391 14.89 33.20 -8.43
CA PRO A 391 15.39 34.18 -7.48
C PRO A 391 15.47 33.58 -6.07
N VAL A 392 16.61 33.77 -5.39
CA VAL A 392 16.85 33.34 -4.02
C VAL A 392 17.36 34.52 -3.21
N ARG A 393 16.69 34.86 -2.11
CA ARG A 393 17.11 35.95 -1.22
C ARG A 393 18.26 35.45 -0.33
N SER A 394 19.45 35.95 -0.59
CA SER A 394 20.66 35.52 0.12
C SER A 394 20.94 36.45 1.30
N VAL A 395 20.87 35.89 2.50
CA VAL A 395 21.19 36.56 3.76
C VAL A 395 22.54 36.02 4.22
N ARG A 396 23.50 36.88 4.59
CA ARG A 396 24.81 36.41 5.06
C ARG A 396 24.72 35.99 6.53
N THR A 397 25.10 34.75 6.83
CA THR A 397 25.26 34.23 8.21
C THR A 397 26.68 33.69 8.40
N ASN A 398 27.10 33.52 9.67
CA ASN A 398 28.37 32.87 10.00
C ASN A 398 28.26 31.32 10.05
N ALA A 399 27.08 30.77 9.77
CA ALA A 399 26.75 29.35 9.97
C ALA A 399 26.55 28.56 8.66
N ALA A 400 26.68 29.23 7.49
CA ALA A 400 26.42 28.65 6.19
C ALA A 400 27.21 27.35 5.92
N LEU A 401 26.52 26.34 5.36
CA LEU A 401 27.14 25.07 4.96
C LEU A 401 28.13 25.34 3.83
N THR A 402 29.42 25.19 4.11
CA THR A 402 30.51 25.51 3.18
C THR A 402 30.83 24.40 2.17
N ALA A 403 30.29 23.20 2.37
CA ALA A 403 30.40 22.06 1.47
C ALA A 403 29.01 21.44 1.21
N PRO A 404 28.74 20.91 -0.01
CA PRO A 404 27.51 20.18 -0.26
C PRO A 404 27.44 18.91 0.59
N VAL A 405 26.35 18.76 1.34
CA VAL A 405 26.05 17.54 2.11
C VAL A 405 25.57 16.47 1.13
N GLU A 406 26.16 15.29 1.17
CA GLU A 406 25.76 14.16 0.31
C GLU A 406 24.28 13.81 0.52
N ALA A 407 23.59 13.48 -0.56
CA ALA A 407 22.19 13.10 -0.54
C ALA A 407 22.01 11.74 0.14
N GLY A 408 21.09 11.65 1.11
CA GLY A 408 20.88 10.42 1.87
C GLY A 408 20.33 9.28 0.99
N ASN A 409 20.94 8.09 1.05
CA ASN A 409 20.46 6.90 0.30
C ASN A 409 19.25 6.23 0.98
N ARG A 410 18.22 7.04 1.22
CA ARG A 410 16.97 6.73 1.93
C ARG A 410 15.86 7.63 1.37
N PRO A 411 14.59 7.47 1.76
CA PRO A 411 13.55 8.41 1.33
C PRO A 411 13.57 9.68 2.19
N LEU A 412 12.83 10.69 1.74
CA LEU A 412 12.80 12.04 2.33
C LEU A 412 12.15 12.00 3.71
N ARG A 413 12.70 12.73 4.69
CA ARG A 413 12.16 12.85 6.05
C ARG A 413 11.63 14.24 6.31
N VAL A 414 10.33 14.33 6.56
CA VAL A 414 9.61 15.59 6.75
C VAL A 414 8.96 15.56 8.13
N LEU A 415 9.35 16.49 8.98
CA LEU A 415 8.59 16.83 10.19
C LEU A 415 7.51 17.84 9.78
N PHE A 416 6.25 17.41 9.77
CA PHE A 416 5.09 18.24 9.45
C PHE A 416 4.38 18.65 10.73
N MET A 417 4.23 19.94 10.95
CA MET A 417 3.51 20.49 12.09
C MET A 417 2.32 21.29 11.59
N ALA A 418 1.13 20.84 11.97
CA ALA A 418 -0.09 21.61 11.86
C ALA A 418 -0.20 22.56 13.06
N VAL A 419 -0.59 23.82 12.82
CA VAL A 419 -0.74 24.84 13.86
C VAL A 419 -2.03 25.63 13.60
N SER A 420 -2.94 25.61 14.56
CA SER A 420 -4.28 26.19 14.44
C SER A 420 -4.87 26.51 15.84
N PRO A 421 -4.27 27.47 16.58
CA PRO A 421 -4.68 27.83 17.94
C PRO A 421 -6.13 28.33 18.04
N GLU A 422 -6.73 28.19 19.22
CA GLU A 422 -8.09 28.68 19.46
C GLU A 422 -8.22 30.19 19.19
N GLY A 423 -9.28 30.60 18.48
CA GLY A 423 -9.59 32.01 18.21
C GLY A 423 -8.81 32.65 17.05
N VAL A 424 -8.02 31.88 16.30
CA VAL A 424 -7.34 32.35 15.08
C VAL A 424 -8.04 31.82 13.84
N GLU A 425 -8.35 32.72 12.91
CA GLU A 425 -9.01 32.44 11.62
C GLU A 425 -8.15 32.95 10.45
N PRO A 426 -8.21 32.33 9.25
CA PRO A 426 -9.01 31.16 8.91
C PRO A 426 -8.44 29.85 9.51
N VAL A 427 -9.32 28.94 9.94
CA VAL A 427 -8.90 27.57 10.34
C VAL A 427 -8.45 26.76 9.11
N LEU A 428 -7.18 26.36 9.13
CA LEU A 428 -6.49 25.73 7.98
C LEU A 428 -6.89 24.27 7.77
N GLY A 429 -6.98 23.84 6.50
CA GLY A 429 -7.23 22.45 6.08
C GLY A 429 -5.99 21.54 6.01
N TYR A 430 -5.11 21.56 7.01
CA TYR A 430 -3.82 20.84 6.97
C TYR A 430 -3.95 19.31 6.81
N GLU A 431 -5.09 18.68 7.09
CA GLU A 431 -5.32 17.26 6.78
C GLU A 431 -5.32 16.98 5.26
N ALA A 432 -5.83 17.92 4.47
CA ALA A 432 -5.78 17.85 3.01
C ALA A 432 -4.35 18.09 2.49
N GLU A 433 -3.59 18.98 3.15
CA GLU A 433 -2.16 19.19 2.87
C GLU A 433 -1.35 17.90 3.14
N GLU A 434 -1.51 17.27 4.31
CA GLU A 434 -0.91 15.96 4.62
C GLU A 434 -1.27 14.91 3.56
N ALA A 435 -2.56 14.76 3.24
CA ALA A 435 -3.04 13.75 2.31
C ALA A 435 -2.47 13.95 0.89
N ALA A 436 -2.41 15.19 0.40
CA ALA A 436 -1.87 15.51 -0.91
C ALA A 436 -0.36 15.24 -1.01
N ILE A 437 0.41 15.55 0.04
CA ILE A 437 1.85 15.26 0.12
C ILE A 437 2.11 13.75 0.02
N LEU A 438 1.34 12.95 0.75
CA LEU A 438 1.47 11.49 0.76
C LEU A 438 1.04 10.86 -0.58
N ALA A 439 -0.06 11.33 -1.17
CA ALA A 439 -0.50 10.89 -2.49
C ALA A 439 0.56 11.20 -3.57
N ALA A 440 1.12 12.41 -3.57
CA ALA A 440 2.13 12.82 -4.54
C ALA A 440 3.48 12.09 -4.37
N THR A 441 3.80 11.64 -3.15
CA THR A 441 5.05 10.91 -2.82
C THR A 441 4.91 9.39 -2.74
N THR A 442 3.71 8.83 -2.98
CA THR A 442 3.42 7.39 -2.83
C THR A 442 4.39 6.48 -3.62
N ARG A 443 4.88 6.91 -4.79
CA ARG A 443 5.85 6.12 -5.59
C ARG A 443 7.29 6.21 -5.10
N THR A 444 7.71 7.35 -4.56
CA THR A 444 9.11 7.64 -4.18
C THR A 444 9.41 7.36 -2.70
N GLY A 445 8.37 7.43 -1.86
CA GLY A 445 8.40 7.30 -0.42
C GLY A 445 8.84 8.60 0.28
N THR A 446 8.07 9.01 1.27
CA THR A 446 8.40 10.10 2.20
C THR A 446 8.00 9.69 3.61
N GLU A 447 8.92 9.84 4.56
CA GLU A 447 8.68 9.69 5.99
C GLU A 447 8.05 10.99 6.51
N LEU A 448 6.72 11.04 6.53
CA LEU A 448 5.97 12.20 7.03
C LEU A 448 5.61 11.97 8.51
N VAL A 449 6.42 12.54 9.40
CA VAL A 449 6.16 12.53 10.86
C VAL A 449 5.34 13.77 11.18
N VAL A 450 4.12 13.58 11.72
CA VAL A 450 3.23 14.69 12.05
C VAL A 450 3.27 15.01 13.54
N GLU A 451 3.56 16.27 13.87
CA GLU A 451 3.42 16.84 15.21
C GLU A 451 2.05 17.52 15.32
N GLU A 452 1.25 17.07 16.29
CA GLU A 452 -0.16 17.44 16.43
C GLU A 452 -0.38 18.54 17.47
N SER A 453 0.55 18.81 18.38
CA SER A 453 0.39 19.83 19.44
C SER A 453 0.47 21.27 18.93
N GLY A 454 1.19 21.52 17.83
CA GLY A 454 1.45 22.87 17.33
C GLY A 454 2.28 23.74 18.28
N SER A 455 3.00 23.10 19.22
CA SER A 455 3.68 23.77 20.33
C SER A 455 5.21 23.62 20.25
N LEU A 456 5.93 24.59 20.84
CA LEU A 456 7.40 24.56 20.90
C LEU A 456 7.94 23.36 21.70
N GLU A 457 7.23 22.89 22.73
CA GLU A 457 7.64 21.69 23.46
C GLU A 457 7.39 20.40 22.65
N GLY A 458 6.39 20.39 21.76
CA GLY A 458 6.18 19.33 20.78
C GLY A 458 7.35 19.19 19.79
N ILE A 459 7.82 20.32 19.23
CA ILE A 459 9.05 20.36 18.42
C ILE A 459 10.23 19.75 19.21
N ARG A 460 10.42 20.23 20.44
CA ARG A 460 11.55 19.86 21.29
C ARG A 460 11.54 18.37 21.65
N SER A 461 10.37 17.81 22.02
CA SER A 461 10.21 16.39 22.31
C SER A 461 10.58 15.54 21.10
N LEU A 462 10.00 15.82 19.92
CA LEU A 462 10.30 15.02 18.72
C LEU A 462 11.77 15.13 18.28
N THR A 463 12.39 16.30 18.46
CA THR A 463 13.82 16.50 18.16
C THR A 463 14.72 15.68 19.10
N LEU A 464 14.30 15.48 20.35
CA LEU A 464 14.97 14.60 21.31
C LEU A 464 14.72 13.10 20.99
N ASP A 465 13.48 12.74 20.67
CA ASP A 465 13.06 11.34 20.43
C ASP A 465 13.72 10.74 19.18
N TYR A 466 13.81 11.50 18.08
CA TYR A 466 14.40 11.06 16.81
C TYR A 466 15.91 11.36 16.71
N GLY A 467 16.42 12.23 17.57
CA GLY A 467 17.83 12.64 17.59
C GLY A 467 18.19 13.76 16.62
N GLU A 468 19.35 14.36 16.87
CA GLU A 468 19.87 15.51 16.14
C GLU A 468 20.08 15.22 14.64
N GLY A 469 19.53 16.08 13.77
CA GLY A 469 19.73 15.99 12.31
C GLY A 469 18.93 14.88 11.61
N TYR A 470 17.91 14.30 12.26
CA TYR A 470 17.09 13.23 11.68
C TYR A 470 16.28 13.67 10.44
N PHE A 471 15.68 14.85 10.49
CA PHE A 471 14.75 15.38 9.49
C PHE A 471 15.45 16.22 8.41
N ASP A 472 15.03 16.06 7.15
CA ASP A 472 15.52 16.86 6.02
C ASP A 472 14.77 18.19 5.91
N VAL A 473 13.47 18.16 6.22
CA VAL A 473 12.55 19.32 6.12
C VAL A 473 11.73 19.48 7.40
N LEU A 474 11.60 20.72 7.87
CA LEU A 474 10.57 21.14 8.82
C LEU A 474 9.48 21.90 8.08
N HIS A 475 8.25 21.38 8.07
CA HIS A 475 7.07 22.05 7.53
C HIS A 475 6.24 22.60 8.69
N LEU A 476 6.03 23.91 8.75
CA LEU A 476 5.12 24.57 9.70
C LEU A 476 3.92 25.13 8.92
N SER A 477 2.77 24.45 9.00
CA SER A 477 1.49 24.90 8.43
C SER A 477 0.73 25.69 9.49
N GLY A 478 0.46 26.97 9.24
CA GLY A 478 -0.01 27.89 10.30
C GLY A 478 -0.10 29.35 9.87
N HIS A 479 -0.09 30.26 10.84
CA HIS A 479 -0.20 31.70 10.59
C HIS A 479 0.97 32.49 11.20
N ALA A 480 1.34 33.61 10.58
CA ALA A 480 2.32 34.55 11.12
C ALA A 480 1.71 35.94 11.33
N ALA A 481 2.22 36.65 12.33
CA ALA A 481 1.84 38.01 12.67
C ALA A 481 3.09 38.86 12.96
N ILE A 482 2.88 40.15 13.20
CA ILE A 482 3.92 41.10 13.61
C ILE A 482 3.59 41.52 15.04
N GLY A 483 4.56 41.38 15.94
CA GLY A 483 4.45 41.78 17.34
C GLY A 483 4.34 43.29 17.51
N ALA A 484 3.94 43.72 18.71
CA ALA A 484 3.81 45.14 19.05
C ALA A 484 5.15 45.91 19.03
N ASP A 485 6.27 45.19 19.04
CA ASP A 485 7.65 45.65 18.91
C ASP A 485 8.18 45.62 17.46
N GLY A 486 7.34 45.24 16.49
CA GLY A 486 7.71 45.09 15.08
C GLY A 486 8.38 43.75 14.73
N GLN A 487 8.60 42.85 15.70
CA GLN A 487 9.22 41.55 15.42
C GLN A 487 8.23 40.56 14.78
N PRO A 488 8.62 39.80 13.74
CA PRO A 488 7.76 38.75 13.21
C PRO A 488 7.64 37.59 14.20
N VAL A 489 6.41 37.08 14.36
CA VAL A 489 6.08 35.96 15.25
C VAL A 489 5.20 34.94 14.52
N PHE A 490 5.46 33.66 14.74
CA PHE A 490 4.58 32.58 14.32
C PHE A 490 3.52 32.32 15.40
N LEU A 491 2.27 32.13 14.99
CA LEU A 491 1.14 31.91 15.89
C LEU A 491 1.07 30.42 16.21
N MET A 492 1.58 30.04 17.39
CA MET A 492 1.70 28.67 17.88
C MET A 492 0.64 28.34 18.94
N GLU A 493 0.66 27.10 19.43
CA GLU A 493 -0.21 26.63 20.50
C GLU A 493 0.54 26.49 21.84
N ASN A 494 -0.16 26.80 22.93
CA ASN A 494 0.23 26.40 24.27
C ASN A 494 -0.23 24.96 24.57
N GLU A 495 0.11 24.43 25.75
CA GLU A 495 -0.22 23.06 26.18
C GLU A 495 -1.73 22.72 26.27
N PHE A 496 -2.59 23.74 26.13
CA PHE A 496 -4.05 23.63 26.12
C PHE A 496 -4.67 23.90 24.72
N GLY A 497 -3.86 24.17 23.69
CA GLY A 497 -4.32 24.52 22.33
C GLY A 497 -4.69 26.00 22.14
N GLY A 498 -4.53 26.82 23.17
CA GLY A 498 -4.73 28.28 23.09
C GLY A 498 -3.56 28.99 22.41
N LEU A 499 -3.81 30.20 21.92
CA LEU A 499 -2.81 31.00 21.19
C LEU A 499 -1.55 31.30 22.02
N ALA A 500 -0.40 31.02 21.42
CA ALA A 500 0.93 31.42 21.84
C ALA A 500 1.66 32.10 20.67
N TYR A 501 2.66 32.94 20.98
CA TYR A 501 3.48 33.60 19.97
C TYR A 501 4.91 33.08 20.06
N ALA A 502 5.50 32.69 18.93
CA ALA A 502 6.86 32.16 18.85
C ALA A 502 7.73 33.03 17.93
N THR A 503 8.84 33.57 18.45
CA THR A 503 9.88 34.23 17.66
C THR A 503 10.79 33.20 16.97
N ALA A 504 11.55 33.63 15.95
CA ALA A 504 12.54 32.78 15.30
C ALA A 504 13.55 32.17 16.30
N ASP A 505 14.02 32.94 17.28
CA ASP A 505 14.95 32.46 18.33
C ASP A 505 14.31 31.40 19.25
N GLN A 506 13.00 31.52 19.54
CA GLN A 506 12.29 30.53 20.35
C GLN A 506 12.12 29.20 19.59
N ILE A 507 11.86 29.26 18.28
CA ILE A 507 11.85 28.07 17.42
C ILE A 507 13.26 27.48 17.34
N ALA A 508 14.31 28.29 17.14
CA ALA A 508 15.70 27.85 17.13
C ALA A 508 16.10 27.12 18.42
N LYS A 509 15.65 27.64 19.57
CA LYS A 509 15.87 27.03 20.88
C LYS A 509 15.11 25.70 21.05
N ALA A 510 13.88 25.60 20.53
CA ALA A 510 13.13 24.34 20.53
C ALA A 510 13.79 23.26 19.65
N MET A 511 14.38 23.67 18.53
CA MET A 511 15.20 22.83 17.63
C MET A 511 16.61 22.51 18.17
N GLY A 512 16.96 22.95 19.39
CA GLY A 512 18.29 22.74 19.97
C GLY A 512 19.44 23.43 19.21
N GLY A 513 19.15 24.40 18.34
CA GLY A 513 20.14 25.07 17.50
C GLY A 513 20.61 24.27 16.28
N ARG A 514 20.01 23.12 15.97
CA ARG A 514 20.28 22.38 14.73
C ARG A 514 19.07 22.38 13.80
N TRP A 515 19.30 22.79 12.56
CA TRP A 515 18.23 22.98 11.58
C TRP A 515 18.24 21.90 10.49
N PRO A 516 17.05 21.43 10.06
CA PRO A 516 16.88 20.74 8.78
C PRO A 516 17.35 21.59 7.60
N ARG A 517 17.59 20.95 6.45
CA ARG A 517 18.10 21.63 5.25
C ARG A 517 17.10 22.58 4.61
N LEU A 518 15.82 22.42 4.92
CA LEU A 518 14.73 23.33 4.53
C LEU A 518 13.75 23.52 5.68
N ILE A 519 13.31 24.76 5.89
CA ILE A 519 12.07 25.07 6.61
C ILE A 519 11.05 25.56 5.60
N PHE A 520 9.82 25.03 5.61
CA PHE A 520 8.71 25.54 4.83
C PHE A 520 7.63 26.09 5.76
N LEU A 521 7.47 27.42 5.77
CA LEU A 521 6.40 28.12 6.47
C LEU A 521 5.17 28.23 5.57
N SER A 522 4.36 27.16 5.54
CA SER A 522 3.08 27.11 4.82
C SER A 522 2.02 27.91 5.57
N GLY A 523 2.17 29.23 5.52
CA GLY A 523 1.30 30.18 6.20
C GLY A 523 1.25 31.53 5.49
N CYS A 524 0.11 32.21 5.60
CA CYS A 524 -0.04 33.54 5.01
C CYS A 524 0.96 34.53 5.62
N LEU A 525 1.52 35.41 4.78
CA LEU A 525 2.42 36.51 5.16
C LEU A 525 3.74 36.10 5.85
N THR A 526 4.11 34.81 5.87
CA THR A 526 5.35 34.30 6.49
C THR A 526 6.64 34.82 5.80
N ALA A 527 6.55 35.30 4.57
CA ALA A 527 7.62 35.98 3.83
C ALA A 527 7.27 37.45 3.48
N ASN A 528 6.31 38.05 4.20
CA ASN A 528 6.04 39.48 4.14
C ASN A 528 7.00 40.24 5.07
N ALA A 529 7.51 41.38 4.62
CA ALA A 529 8.43 42.22 5.38
C ALA A 529 7.76 43.59 5.60
N PRO A 530 7.40 43.96 6.83
CA PRO A 530 6.59 45.16 7.08
C PRO A 530 7.39 46.45 6.89
N ASP A 531 6.65 47.56 6.84
CA ASP A 531 7.16 48.92 6.64
C ASP A 531 8.11 49.05 5.43
N SER A 532 7.62 48.64 4.25
CA SER A 532 8.38 48.62 2.99
C SER A 532 9.71 47.85 3.08
N GLY A 533 9.73 46.78 3.88
CA GLY A 533 10.92 45.98 4.17
C GLY A 533 11.95 46.64 5.08
N ALA A 534 11.54 47.53 5.98
CA ALA A 534 12.41 48.05 7.06
C ALA A 534 12.63 47.02 8.18
N PHE A 535 11.74 46.02 8.32
CA PHE A 535 11.90 44.91 9.26
C PHE A 535 11.94 43.57 8.51
N PRO A 536 12.69 42.57 9.02
CA PRO A 536 12.76 41.24 8.41
C PRO A 536 11.42 40.51 8.45
N SER A 537 11.17 39.68 7.45
CA SER A 537 10.05 38.72 7.47
C SER A 537 10.31 37.57 8.45
N MET A 538 9.28 36.81 8.85
CA MET A 538 9.47 35.59 9.67
C MET A 538 10.43 34.61 9.01
N SER A 539 10.35 34.45 7.69
CA SER A 539 11.25 33.61 6.90
C SER A 539 12.71 34.07 6.98
N GLU A 540 12.95 35.39 7.01
CA GLU A 540 14.27 35.99 7.10
C GLU A 540 14.86 35.94 8.51
N SER A 541 14.03 36.17 9.53
CA SER A 541 14.43 36.01 10.94
C SER A 541 14.85 34.59 11.28
N LEU A 542 14.24 33.56 10.66
CA LEU A 542 14.71 32.17 10.80
C LEU A 542 16.08 31.93 10.18
N ILE A 543 16.41 32.56 9.04
CA ILE A 543 17.77 32.51 8.49
C ILE A 543 18.76 33.19 9.45
N HIS A 544 18.39 34.34 10.02
CA HIS A 544 19.21 35.01 11.05
C HIS A 544 19.42 34.14 12.30
N ALA A 545 18.41 33.33 12.69
CA ALA A 545 18.51 32.32 13.75
C ALA A 545 19.26 31.03 13.32
N GLY A 546 19.85 30.99 12.11
CA GLY A 546 20.75 29.95 11.64
C GLY A 546 20.14 28.90 10.70
N ALA A 547 18.91 29.08 10.23
CA ALA A 547 18.31 28.16 9.26
C ALA A 547 19.03 28.23 7.88
N PRO A 548 19.37 27.09 7.23
CA PRO A 548 20.07 27.11 5.93
C PRO A 548 19.21 27.67 4.79
N ALA A 549 17.93 27.28 4.73
CA ALA A 549 16.98 27.72 3.72
C ALA A 549 15.54 27.75 4.27
N VAL A 550 14.77 28.77 3.90
CA VAL A 550 13.38 28.97 4.32
C VAL A 550 12.49 29.36 3.15
N LEU A 551 11.39 28.63 2.95
CA LEU A 551 10.29 28.99 2.05
C LEU A 551 9.14 29.62 2.85
N GLY A 552 8.54 30.68 2.32
CA GLY A 552 7.35 31.31 2.92
C GLY A 552 6.54 32.14 1.92
N TRP A 553 5.28 32.43 2.27
CA TRP A 553 4.35 33.18 1.42
C TRP A 553 4.37 34.68 1.75
N ALA A 554 4.59 35.51 0.74
CA ALA A 554 4.65 36.97 0.89
C ALA A 554 3.28 37.63 0.95
N LEU A 555 2.28 37.01 0.34
CA LEU A 555 0.89 37.45 0.27
C LEU A 555 0.01 36.31 0.80
N PRO A 556 -1.27 36.57 1.15
CA PRO A 556 -2.17 35.50 1.53
C PRO A 556 -2.35 34.50 0.38
N VAL A 557 -2.53 33.23 0.73
CA VAL A 557 -2.66 32.10 -0.19
C VAL A 557 -3.90 31.28 0.21
N GLY A 558 -4.61 30.71 -0.76
CA GLY A 558 -5.73 29.81 -0.48
C GLY A 558 -5.25 28.37 -0.33
N ASP A 559 -5.90 27.61 0.56
CA ASP A 559 -5.54 26.24 0.95
C ASP A 559 -5.22 25.31 -0.23
N VAL A 560 -5.99 25.37 -1.32
CA VAL A 560 -5.76 24.56 -2.53
C VAL A 560 -4.40 24.87 -3.16
N SER A 561 -4.04 26.14 -3.32
CA SER A 561 -2.76 26.56 -3.90
C SER A 561 -1.57 26.20 -2.99
N ALA A 562 -1.75 26.29 -1.67
CA ALA A 562 -0.71 25.88 -0.71
C ALA A 562 -0.49 24.36 -0.75
N THR A 563 -1.60 23.61 -0.73
CA THR A 563 -1.64 22.15 -0.80
C THR A 563 -1.01 21.60 -2.09
N GLU A 564 -1.39 22.12 -3.26
CA GLU A 564 -0.80 21.71 -4.53
C GLU A 564 0.70 22.04 -4.61
N PHE A 565 1.11 23.21 -4.11
CA PHE A 565 2.53 23.56 -4.08
C PHE A 565 3.32 22.61 -3.19
N ALA A 566 2.85 22.33 -1.97
CA ALA A 566 3.47 21.40 -1.05
C ALA A 566 3.59 20.00 -1.68
N ALA A 567 2.49 19.48 -2.23
CA ALA A 567 2.45 18.17 -2.87
C ALA A 567 3.48 18.04 -4.02
N MET A 568 3.61 19.06 -4.87
CA MET A 568 4.59 19.05 -5.96
C MET A 568 6.03 19.22 -5.45
N LEU A 569 6.28 20.12 -4.50
CA LEU A 569 7.61 20.32 -3.89
C LEU A 569 8.13 19.00 -3.31
N TYR A 570 7.33 18.32 -2.48
CA TYR A 570 7.76 17.07 -1.84
C TYR A 570 7.87 15.90 -2.82
N ARG A 571 7.06 15.87 -3.87
CA ARG A 571 7.18 14.86 -4.94
C ARG A 571 8.56 14.90 -5.60
N SER A 572 9.06 16.08 -5.95
CA SER A 572 10.36 16.26 -6.62
C SER A 572 11.53 16.09 -5.63
N LEU A 573 11.43 16.68 -4.43
CA LEU A 573 12.44 16.43 -3.37
C LEU A 573 12.58 14.93 -3.03
N ALA A 574 11.48 14.18 -2.94
CA ALA A 574 11.50 12.74 -2.68
C ALA A 574 11.94 11.90 -3.90
N ALA A 575 11.84 12.44 -5.11
CA ALA A 575 12.40 11.85 -6.33
C ALA A 575 13.93 11.99 -6.42
N GLY A 576 14.53 12.83 -5.56
CA GLY A 576 15.97 13.10 -5.50
C GLY A 576 16.40 14.37 -6.23
N ASP A 577 15.47 15.26 -6.55
CA ASP A 577 15.77 16.52 -7.23
C ASP A 577 16.35 17.57 -6.26
N ALA A 578 17.06 18.55 -6.80
CA ALA A 578 17.59 19.68 -6.04
C ALA A 578 16.46 20.63 -5.58
N LEU A 579 16.69 21.37 -4.49
CA LEU A 579 15.66 22.24 -3.90
C LEU A 579 15.27 23.40 -4.82
N ASP A 580 16.21 23.93 -5.61
CA ASP A 580 15.90 24.97 -6.59
C ASP A 580 15.02 24.45 -7.74
N LEU A 581 15.37 23.30 -8.32
CA LEU A 581 14.53 22.62 -9.32
C LEU A 581 13.13 22.30 -8.78
N ALA A 582 13.02 21.74 -7.57
CA ALA A 582 11.74 21.38 -6.96
C ALA A 582 10.83 22.59 -6.73
N VAL A 583 11.39 23.75 -6.36
CA VAL A 583 10.64 25.02 -6.23
C VAL A 583 10.21 25.57 -7.60
N VAL A 584 11.03 25.41 -8.64
CA VAL A 584 10.66 25.79 -10.02
C VAL A 584 9.51 24.91 -10.53
N GLU A 585 9.60 23.59 -10.41
CA GLU A 585 8.54 22.67 -10.87
C GLU A 585 7.19 22.95 -10.17
N ALA A 586 7.20 23.08 -8.84
CA ALA A 586 6.00 23.37 -8.06
C ALA A 586 5.38 24.73 -8.43
N ARG A 587 6.20 25.74 -8.75
CA ARG A 587 5.75 27.05 -9.24
C ARG A 587 5.16 26.97 -10.66
N GLN A 588 5.77 26.20 -11.55
CA GLN A 588 5.26 25.96 -12.91
C GLN A 588 3.93 25.21 -12.89
N HIS A 589 3.76 24.25 -11.99
CA HIS A 589 2.49 23.53 -11.77
C HIS A 589 1.35 24.49 -11.40
N LEU A 590 1.54 25.32 -10.36
CA LEU A 590 0.55 26.33 -9.97
C LEU A 590 0.18 27.27 -11.11
N TYR A 591 1.15 27.70 -11.92
CA TYR A 591 0.88 28.57 -13.06
C TYR A 591 0.07 27.86 -14.16
N ALA A 592 0.41 26.60 -14.49
CA ALA A 592 -0.31 25.80 -15.48
C ALA A 592 -1.78 25.56 -15.06
N ASN A 593 -2.02 25.31 -13.77
CA ASN A 593 -3.35 25.17 -13.17
C ASN A 593 -4.07 26.51 -12.92
N LYS A 594 -3.47 27.65 -13.30
CA LYS A 594 -4.02 29.02 -13.20
C LYS A 594 -4.20 29.57 -11.77
N HIS A 595 -3.42 29.10 -10.80
CA HIS A 595 -3.44 29.63 -9.45
C HIS A 595 -2.74 31.01 -9.42
N GLY A 596 -3.47 32.05 -9.03
CA GLY A 596 -2.94 33.42 -8.96
C GLY A 596 -1.70 33.56 -8.07
N SER A 597 -1.59 32.75 -7.01
CA SER A 597 -0.54 32.82 -5.99
C SER A 597 0.83 32.26 -6.39
N TRP A 598 1.03 31.79 -7.63
CA TRP A 598 2.28 31.13 -8.08
C TRP A 598 3.57 31.96 -7.80
N HIS A 599 3.47 33.29 -7.87
CA HIS A 599 4.59 34.22 -7.65
C HIS A 599 4.76 34.66 -6.18
N SER A 600 3.85 34.26 -5.28
CA SER A 600 3.81 34.76 -3.91
C SER A 600 4.76 34.03 -2.95
N LEU A 601 5.24 32.83 -3.31
CA LEU A 601 6.19 32.08 -2.50
C LEU A 601 7.64 32.53 -2.75
N ARG A 602 8.36 32.82 -1.67
CA ARG A 602 9.75 33.31 -1.67
C ARG A 602 10.69 32.30 -1.03
N LEU A 603 11.87 32.11 -1.62
CA LEU A 603 12.97 31.34 -1.05
C LEU A 603 14.04 32.29 -0.48
N TYR A 604 14.37 32.08 0.79
CA TYR A 604 15.50 32.68 1.49
C TYR A 604 16.55 31.59 1.78
N ALA A 605 17.84 31.93 1.72
CA ALA A 605 18.93 31.01 2.04
C ALA A 605 20.17 31.73 2.56
N ASP A 606 20.96 31.06 3.40
CA ASP A 606 22.17 31.61 4.02
C ASP A 606 23.45 31.54 3.15
N ARG A 607 23.29 31.15 1.88
CA ARG A 607 24.30 30.71 0.88
C ARG A 607 24.66 29.23 0.89
N SER A 608 24.12 28.41 1.80
CA SER A 608 24.22 26.95 1.75
C SER A 608 23.81 26.37 0.37
N PRO A 609 24.44 25.27 -0.11
CA PRO A 609 24.05 24.61 -1.35
C PRO A 609 22.60 24.09 -1.33
N LEU A 610 21.84 24.39 -2.39
CA LEU A 610 20.46 23.92 -2.58
C LEU A 610 20.39 22.49 -3.18
N ALA A 611 21.47 21.72 -3.02
CA ALA A 611 21.66 20.38 -3.58
C ALA A 611 20.58 19.37 -3.14
N PRO A 612 20.44 18.22 -3.81
CA PRO A 612 19.51 17.16 -3.42
C PRO A 612 19.60 16.75 -1.95
N MET A 613 18.45 16.41 -1.35
CA MET A 613 18.37 15.92 0.05
C MET A 613 18.52 14.41 0.15
N VAL A 614 17.98 13.68 -0.84
CA VAL A 614 17.95 12.22 -0.89
C VAL A 614 18.29 11.71 -2.29
N THR A 615 18.66 10.44 -2.40
CA THR A 615 18.96 9.81 -3.69
C THR A 615 17.68 9.41 -4.44
N PRO A 616 17.74 9.34 -5.78
CA PRO A 616 16.63 8.83 -6.60
C PRO A 616 16.17 7.43 -6.24
N LEU A 617 14.89 7.14 -6.52
CA LEU A 617 14.23 5.88 -6.15
C LEU A 617 14.97 4.60 -6.61
N ARG A 618 15.66 4.66 -7.76
CA ARG A 618 16.38 3.53 -8.36
C ARG A 618 17.86 3.43 -7.94
N THR A 619 18.32 4.21 -6.97
CA THR A 619 19.70 4.10 -6.46
C THR A 619 19.91 2.78 -5.70
N THR A 620 21.01 2.08 -6.02
CA THR A 620 21.39 0.81 -5.40
C THR A 620 21.48 0.92 -3.88
N GLY A 621 20.89 -0.04 -3.16
CA GLY A 621 20.92 -0.07 -1.70
C GLY A 621 20.07 0.99 -0.98
N ARG A 622 19.25 1.78 -1.70
CA ARG A 622 18.37 2.79 -1.07
C ARG A 622 17.44 2.15 -0.04
N ALA A 623 17.46 2.68 1.18
CA ALA A 623 16.56 2.23 2.24
C ALA A 623 15.09 2.39 1.80
N ARG A 624 14.25 1.40 2.10
CA ARG A 624 12.81 1.44 1.84
C ARG A 624 12.04 1.71 3.13
N ILE A 625 11.18 2.71 3.10
CA ILE A 625 10.22 2.96 4.19
C ILE A 625 9.10 1.92 4.10
N LYS A 626 8.80 1.27 5.24
CA LYS A 626 7.55 0.50 5.45
C LYS A 626 6.53 1.36 6.19
N LEU A 627 6.05 2.42 5.55
CA LEU A 627 4.82 3.07 6.01
C LEU A 627 3.68 2.10 5.72
N ARG A 628 3.05 1.58 6.78
CA ARG A 628 1.73 0.95 6.68
C ARG A 628 0.68 2.00 7.03
N PRO A 629 -0.08 2.50 6.04
CA PRO A 629 -1.32 3.23 6.31
C PRO A 629 -2.15 2.44 7.32
N ALA A 630 -2.59 3.07 8.41
CA ALA A 630 -3.30 2.33 9.46
C ALA A 630 -4.74 1.99 9.07
N ASP A 631 -5.26 2.61 8.01
CA ASP A 631 -6.53 2.24 7.40
C ASP A 631 -6.53 0.78 6.92
N GLN A 632 -5.38 0.23 6.51
CA GLN A 632 -5.16 -1.20 6.21
C GLN A 632 -5.13 -2.12 7.45
N ASP A 633 -5.09 -1.57 8.67
CA ASP A 633 -5.24 -2.34 9.90
C ASP A 633 -6.72 -2.36 10.38
N PHE A 634 -7.52 -1.38 9.97
CA PHE A 634 -8.97 -1.28 10.23
C PHE A 634 -9.80 -1.84 9.08
N LEU A 635 -9.39 -2.99 8.55
CA LEU A 635 -10.20 -3.67 7.56
C LEU A 635 -11.50 -4.15 8.21
N ASP A 636 -12.58 -4.17 7.44
CA ASP A 636 -13.64 -5.13 7.70
C ASP A 636 -13.03 -6.52 7.53
N PRO A 637 -13.09 -7.42 8.52
CA PRO A 637 -12.60 -8.79 8.36
C PRO A 637 -13.28 -9.47 7.18
N GLN A 638 -14.50 -9.05 6.89
CA GLN A 638 -15.33 -9.57 5.84
C GLN A 638 -14.98 -8.95 4.49
N THR A 639 -14.83 -7.62 4.42
CA THR A 639 -14.61 -6.89 3.15
C THR A 639 -13.16 -6.75 2.71
N GLN A 640 -12.22 -6.84 3.64
CA GLN A 640 -10.83 -6.43 3.42
C GLN A 640 -10.68 -4.97 2.97
N LEU A 641 -11.74 -4.15 3.15
CA LEU A 641 -11.70 -2.70 2.96
C LEU A 641 -11.55 -2.00 4.28
N SER A 642 -10.93 -0.83 4.21
CA SER A 642 -10.88 0.03 5.35
C SER A 642 -12.27 0.54 5.74
N ARG A 643 -12.69 0.22 6.97
CA ARG A 643 -13.90 0.79 7.60
C ARG A 643 -13.69 2.20 8.12
N VAL A 644 -12.58 2.84 7.77
CA VAL A 644 -12.21 4.18 8.21
C VAL A 644 -12.04 5.14 7.04
N ALA A 645 -12.32 6.41 7.30
CA ALA A 645 -12.13 7.46 6.31
C ALA A 645 -10.65 7.55 5.89
N ALA A 646 -10.40 7.46 4.58
CA ALA A 646 -9.11 7.76 3.97
C ALA A 646 -8.64 9.17 4.36
N ARG A 647 -7.32 9.43 4.35
CA ARG A 647 -6.74 10.68 4.88
C ARG A 647 -7.40 11.95 4.34
N ALA A 648 -7.71 11.99 3.05
CA ALA A 648 -8.36 13.15 2.39
C ALA A 648 -9.85 13.34 2.76
N ALA A 649 -10.55 12.29 3.18
CA ALA A 649 -11.95 12.35 3.59
C ALA A 649 -12.13 12.54 5.11
N PHE A 650 -11.04 12.37 5.88
CA PHE A 650 -11.03 12.54 7.32
C PHE A 650 -10.95 14.03 7.70
N VAL A 651 -11.98 14.51 8.40
CA VAL A 651 -11.93 15.84 9.04
C VAL A 651 -11.39 15.66 10.46
N GLY A 652 -10.18 16.16 10.70
CA GLY A 652 -9.48 15.96 11.95
C GLY A 652 -10.02 16.79 13.10
N ARG A 653 -10.19 16.11 14.24
CA ARG A 653 -10.58 16.69 15.52
C ARG A 653 -9.33 16.90 16.36
N ARG A 654 -8.46 17.82 15.94
CA ARG A 654 -7.07 17.87 16.41
C ARG A 654 -6.89 17.94 17.93
N ARG A 655 -7.75 18.65 18.66
CA ARG A 655 -7.71 18.67 20.14
C ARG A 655 -8.03 17.30 20.76
N VAL A 656 -8.92 16.53 20.15
CA VAL A 656 -9.22 15.13 20.53
C VAL A 656 -7.99 14.26 20.25
N ILE A 657 -7.36 14.40 19.09
CA ILE A 657 -6.10 13.70 18.74
C ILE A 657 -5.01 14.03 19.77
N GLN A 658 -4.75 15.31 20.06
CA GLN A 658 -3.79 15.77 21.06
C GLN A 658 -4.06 15.19 22.47
N ARG A 659 -5.33 15.18 22.93
CA ARG A 659 -5.70 14.57 24.22
C ARG A 659 -5.41 13.07 24.23
N CYS A 660 -5.86 12.35 23.21
CA CYS A 660 -5.64 10.92 23.07
C CYS A 660 -4.15 10.55 23.01
N LEU A 661 -3.34 11.30 22.25
CA LEU A 661 -1.90 11.06 22.16
C LEU A 661 -1.17 11.37 23.47
N ARG A 662 -1.60 12.39 24.24
CA ARG A 662 -1.06 12.61 25.59
C ARG A 662 -1.33 11.40 26.49
N THR A 663 -2.54 10.85 26.48
CA THR A 663 -2.87 9.63 27.23
C THR A 663 -2.04 8.43 26.78
N LEU A 664 -1.90 8.20 25.46
CA LEU A 664 -1.19 7.04 24.91
C LEU A 664 0.34 7.11 25.08
N LYS A 665 0.93 8.31 25.03
CA LYS A 665 2.39 8.52 25.15
C LYS A 665 2.89 8.63 26.60
N GLN A 666 2.00 8.73 27.60
CA GLN A 666 2.40 8.73 29.01
C GLN A 666 2.95 7.36 29.43
N THR A 667 4.27 7.25 29.61
CA THR A 667 4.96 6.03 30.05
C THR A 667 5.53 6.18 31.45
N GLY A 668 4.88 5.56 32.44
CA GLY A 668 5.35 5.48 33.83
C GLY A 668 4.86 6.62 34.74
N GLY A 669 4.67 6.31 36.03
CA GLY A 669 4.13 7.21 37.06
C GLY A 669 2.75 6.78 37.56
N ASP A 670 2.40 7.17 38.80
CA ASP A 670 1.07 6.94 39.37
C ASP A 670 0.01 7.65 38.50
N GLY A 671 -0.86 6.87 37.86
CA GLY A 671 -1.98 7.36 37.05
C GLY A 671 -1.82 7.26 35.53
N ALA A 672 -0.69 6.77 34.99
CA ALA A 672 -0.57 6.48 33.56
C ALA A 672 -1.67 5.48 33.11
N ALA A 673 -2.39 5.78 32.03
CA ALA A 673 -3.52 4.97 31.58
C ALA A 673 -3.05 3.74 30.78
N GLU A 674 -3.51 2.53 31.12
CA GLU A 674 -3.26 1.35 30.29
C GLU A 674 -4.18 1.29 29.07
N ALA A 675 -5.34 1.97 29.12
CA ALA A 675 -6.33 2.00 28.04
C ALA A 675 -6.95 3.38 27.77
N LEU A 676 -7.24 3.62 26.49
CA LEU A 676 -8.04 4.73 25.97
C LEU A 676 -9.34 4.19 25.34
N VAL A 677 -10.50 4.64 25.82
CA VAL A 677 -11.81 4.34 25.22
C VAL A 677 -12.31 5.57 24.47
N LEU A 678 -12.44 5.47 23.16
CA LEU A 678 -13.16 6.42 22.30
C LEU A 678 -14.65 6.07 22.32
N ALA A 679 -15.43 6.80 23.12
CA ALA A 679 -16.86 6.56 23.30
C ALA A 679 -17.73 7.59 22.56
N GLY A 680 -18.82 7.20 21.92
CA GLY A 680 -19.79 8.15 21.32
C GLY A 680 -20.68 7.56 20.22
N MET A 681 -21.61 8.36 19.70
CA MET A 681 -22.62 7.95 18.71
C MET A 681 -22.03 7.18 17.50
N GLY A 682 -22.88 6.38 16.84
CA GLY A 682 -22.59 5.83 15.51
C GLY A 682 -22.27 6.94 14.50
N GLY A 683 -21.42 6.66 13.52
CA GLY A 683 -21.09 7.61 12.45
C GLY A 683 -20.13 8.75 12.81
N LEU A 684 -19.77 8.96 14.08
CA LEU A 684 -18.86 10.04 14.50
C LEU A 684 -17.39 9.89 14.07
N GLY A 685 -17.01 8.78 13.43
CA GLY A 685 -15.64 8.53 12.97
C GLY A 685 -14.68 8.04 14.07
N LYS A 686 -15.17 7.28 15.06
CA LYS A 686 -14.36 6.74 16.18
C LYS A 686 -13.19 5.87 15.69
N SER A 687 -13.49 4.90 14.83
CA SER A 687 -12.51 4.02 14.19
C SER A 687 -11.54 4.83 13.32
N SER A 688 -12.04 5.83 12.59
CA SER A 688 -11.18 6.74 11.80
C SER A 688 -10.21 7.53 12.68
N LEU A 689 -10.65 8.03 13.82
CA LEU A 689 -9.77 8.67 14.80
C LEU A 689 -8.74 7.66 15.35
N ALA A 690 -9.15 6.45 15.71
CA ALA A 690 -8.26 5.39 16.19
C ALA A 690 -7.18 5.04 15.15
N SER A 691 -7.55 4.93 13.87
CA SER A 691 -6.61 4.74 12.76
C SER A 691 -5.55 5.86 12.71
N ARG A 692 -5.95 7.14 12.79
CA ARG A 692 -4.98 8.25 12.82
C ARG A 692 -4.09 8.21 14.07
N LEU A 693 -4.62 7.85 15.24
CA LEU A 693 -3.79 7.66 16.45
C LEU A 693 -2.72 6.58 16.26
N LEU A 694 -3.05 5.47 15.59
CA LEU A 694 -2.12 4.39 15.27
C LEU A 694 -1.02 4.81 14.28
N GLU A 695 -1.26 5.82 13.45
CA GLU A 695 -0.24 6.42 12.58
C GLU A 695 0.71 7.36 13.33
N ARG A 696 0.28 7.97 14.44
CA ARG A 696 1.10 8.85 15.29
C ARG A 696 1.85 8.13 16.41
N MET A 697 1.77 6.80 16.45
CA MET A 697 2.48 5.91 17.39
C MET A 697 3.38 4.90 16.66
N PRO A 698 4.34 5.34 15.81
CA PRO A 698 5.10 4.47 14.91
C PRO A 698 6.06 3.50 15.60
N THR A 699 6.37 3.72 16.89
CA THR A 699 7.19 2.83 17.72
C THR A 699 6.45 1.56 18.15
N HIS A 700 5.13 1.51 18.00
CA HIS A 700 4.30 0.40 18.44
C HIS A 700 3.89 -0.50 17.26
N GLN A 701 3.95 -1.82 17.46
CA GLN A 701 3.24 -2.76 16.60
C GLN A 701 1.74 -2.62 16.80
N ARG A 702 0.94 -2.98 15.80
CA ARG A 702 -0.52 -2.83 15.82
C ARG A 702 -1.16 -4.21 15.78
N ALA A 703 -2.07 -4.48 16.72
CA ALA A 703 -2.92 -5.66 16.72
C ALA A 703 -4.37 -5.18 16.79
N VAL A 704 -5.08 -5.23 15.65
CA VAL A 704 -6.45 -4.73 15.53
C VAL A 704 -7.43 -5.91 15.41
N TRP A 705 -8.50 -5.85 16.19
CA TRP A 705 -9.64 -6.74 16.14
C TRP A 705 -10.93 -5.94 15.95
N TYR A 706 -11.84 -6.49 15.15
CA TYR A 706 -13.18 -5.95 14.90
C TYR A 706 -14.24 -6.80 15.60
N GLY A 707 -15.21 -6.15 16.23
CA GLY A 707 -16.38 -6.78 16.86
C GLY A 707 -15.98 -7.80 17.91
N ARG A 708 -16.77 -8.87 18.09
CA ARG A 708 -16.60 -9.88 19.15
C ARG A 708 -15.21 -10.49 19.14
N VAL A 709 -14.54 -10.48 20.28
CA VAL A 709 -13.26 -11.15 20.54
C VAL A 709 -13.42 -12.13 21.69
N ASP A 710 -13.38 -13.41 21.35
CA ASP A 710 -13.18 -14.50 22.33
C ASP A 710 -11.70 -14.89 22.42
N LEU A 711 -11.39 -15.89 23.25
CA LEU A 711 -10.01 -16.35 23.44
C LEU A 711 -9.40 -16.96 22.16
N SER A 712 -10.20 -17.54 21.26
CA SER A 712 -9.70 -18.10 19.99
C SER A 712 -9.30 -16.97 19.05
N LYS A 713 -10.16 -15.97 18.88
CA LYS A 713 -9.87 -14.79 18.04
C LYS A 713 -8.75 -13.92 18.64
N PHE A 714 -8.62 -13.89 19.97
CA PHE A 714 -7.51 -13.18 20.62
C PHE A 714 -6.14 -13.86 20.36
N ARG A 715 -6.09 -15.19 20.17
CA ARG A 715 -4.86 -15.92 19.78
C ARG A 715 -4.32 -15.49 18.41
N GLU A 716 -5.14 -14.87 17.55
CA GLU A 716 -4.65 -14.23 16.31
C GLU A 716 -3.58 -13.14 16.54
N LEU A 717 -3.36 -12.69 17.79
CA LEU A 717 -2.26 -11.78 18.12
C LEU A 717 -0.94 -12.17 17.45
N THR A 718 -0.57 -13.46 17.46
CA THR A 718 0.71 -13.93 16.90
C THR A 718 0.79 -13.89 15.38
N THR A 719 -0.34 -13.71 14.68
CA THR A 719 -0.38 -13.47 13.23
C THR A 719 -0.48 -11.98 12.88
N LYS A 720 -0.96 -11.14 13.81
CA LYS A 720 -1.11 -9.69 13.64
C LYS A 720 0.19 -8.91 13.91
N VAL A 721 1.04 -9.37 14.84
CA VAL A 721 2.34 -8.72 15.15
C VAL A 721 3.53 -9.53 14.64
N HIS A 722 4.67 -8.87 14.47
CA HIS A 722 5.92 -9.48 14.03
C HIS A 722 6.84 -9.77 15.22
N PHE A 723 7.39 -10.98 15.28
CA PHE A 723 8.42 -11.37 16.25
C PHE A 723 9.81 -11.31 15.60
N PRO A 724 10.83 -10.75 16.30
CA PRO A 724 12.21 -10.70 15.79
C PRO A 724 12.81 -12.06 15.40
N THR A 725 12.42 -13.14 16.09
CA THR A 725 12.85 -14.52 15.76
C THR A 725 11.66 -15.49 15.70
N PRO A 726 11.79 -16.60 14.93
CA PRO A 726 10.81 -17.69 14.97
C PRO A 726 10.62 -18.28 16.36
N ASP A 727 11.69 -18.39 17.16
CA ASP A 727 11.63 -18.91 18.53
C ASP A 727 10.70 -18.09 19.42
N GLN A 728 10.76 -16.75 19.32
CA GLN A 728 9.87 -15.85 20.07
C GLN A 728 8.41 -15.97 19.61
N GLN A 729 8.16 -16.18 18.33
CA GLN A 729 6.81 -16.46 17.82
C GLN A 729 6.28 -17.79 18.38
N ILE A 730 7.09 -18.86 18.32
CA ILE A 730 6.76 -20.18 18.86
C ILE A 730 6.52 -20.11 20.38
N GLU A 731 7.30 -19.33 21.12
CA GLU A 731 7.08 -19.09 22.55
C GLU A 731 5.76 -18.34 22.81
N ALA A 732 5.46 -17.29 22.04
CA ALA A 732 4.20 -16.57 22.14
C ALA A 732 2.99 -17.46 21.81
N ASP A 733 3.07 -18.29 20.77
CA ASP A 733 2.04 -19.28 20.42
C ASP A 733 1.85 -20.30 21.56
N LYS A 734 2.93 -20.82 22.15
CA LYS A 734 2.88 -21.72 23.32
C LYS A 734 2.25 -21.05 24.53
N LEU A 735 2.58 -19.78 24.81
CA LEU A 735 1.98 -19.02 25.90
C LEU A 735 0.48 -18.84 25.69
N LEU A 736 0.03 -18.35 24.53
CA LEU A 736 -1.38 -18.05 24.26
C LEU A 736 -2.26 -19.31 24.18
N ASN A 737 -1.73 -20.44 23.71
CA ASN A 737 -2.46 -21.71 23.64
C ASN A 737 -2.43 -22.54 24.95
N ASN A 738 -1.70 -22.11 25.99
CA ASN A 738 -1.61 -22.84 27.26
C ASN A 738 -2.80 -22.56 28.20
N ASP A 739 -3.90 -23.28 28.02
CA ASP A 739 -5.10 -23.11 28.85
C ASP A 739 -5.00 -23.71 30.27
N GLN A 740 -3.85 -24.31 30.64
CA GLN A 740 -3.59 -24.72 32.03
C GLN A 740 -3.20 -23.53 32.93
N ALA A 741 -2.89 -22.36 32.35
CA ALA A 741 -2.49 -21.16 33.07
C ALA A 741 -3.52 -20.01 32.93
N PRO A 742 -3.81 -19.24 34.00
CA PRO A 742 -4.65 -18.05 33.89
C PRO A 742 -4.09 -17.05 32.86
N LEU A 743 -4.96 -16.44 32.04
CA LEU A 743 -4.57 -15.58 30.93
C LEU A 743 -3.65 -14.42 31.36
N VAL A 744 -3.90 -13.83 32.53
CA VAL A 744 -3.04 -12.77 33.10
C VAL A 744 -1.59 -13.20 33.32
N VAL A 745 -1.34 -14.47 33.69
CA VAL A 745 0.03 -14.99 33.89
C VAL A 745 0.72 -15.15 32.53
N ARG A 746 0.00 -15.70 31.53
CA ARG A 746 0.47 -15.84 30.15
C ARG A 746 0.85 -14.48 29.56
N LEU A 747 -0.01 -13.48 29.73
CA LEU A 747 0.22 -12.12 29.22
C LEU A 747 1.31 -11.35 29.96
N ARG A 748 1.49 -11.56 31.28
CA ARG A 748 2.65 -11.01 32.01
C ARG A 748 3.95 -11.56 31.45
N HIS A 749 4.05 -12.86 31.15
CA HIS A 749 5.25 -13.41 30.52
C HIS A 749 5.45 -12.88 29.10
N LEU A 750 4.37 -12.73 28.32
CA LEU A 750 4.43 -12.21 26.96
C LEU A 750 4.97 -10.76 26.89
N LEU A 751 4.55 -9.91 27.84
CA LEU A 751 4.84 -8.47 27.90
C LEU A 751 6.01 -8.08 28.82
N HIS A 752 6.58 -9.03 29.57
CA HIS A 752 7.77 -8.81 30.40
C HIS A 752 8.96 -8.34 29.53
N VAL A 753 9.89 -7.57 30.09
CA VAL A 753 11.05 -7.02 29.35
C VAL A 753 11.89 -8.09 28.62
N ASP A 754 11.95 -9.31 29.18
CA ASP A 754 12.63 -10.48 28.61
C ASP A 754 11.72 -11.40 27.77
N GLY A 755 10.42 -11.09 27.69
CA GLY A 755 9.42 -11.89 26.99
C GLY A 755 9.33 -11.59 25.47
N PRO A 756 8.57 -12.39 24.70
CA PRO A 756 8.48 -12.26 23.24
C PRO A 756 8.07 -10.88 22.70
N LEU A 757 7.32 -10.07 23.47
CA LEU A 757 6.94 -8.70 23.11
C LEU A 757 7.59 -7.63 24.01
N GLY A 758 8.50 -8.01 24.92
CA GLY A 758 9.10 -7.10 25.90
C GLY A 758 9.85 -5.91 25.32
N GLN A 759 10.56 -6.14 24.21
CA GLN A 759 11.37 -5.13 23.51
C GLN A 759 10.60 -4.41 22.40
N THR A 760 9.33 -4.74 22.16
CA THR A 760 8.57 -4.18 21.02
C THR A 760 7.13 -3.87 21.44
N PRO A 761 6.82 -2.62 21.87
CA PRO A 761 5.52 -2.30 22.42
C PRO A 761 4.40 -2.49 21.39
N CYS A 762 3.21 -2.82 21.88
CA CYS A 762 2.04 -3.11 21.06
C CYS A 762 0.87 -2.17 21.38
N LEU A 763 0.14 -1.78 20.33
CA LEU A 763 -1.18 -1.18 20.41
C LEU A 763 -2.23 -2.26 20.15
N PHE A 764 -2.93 -2.64 21.20
CA PHE A 764 -4.06 -3.57 21.14
C PHE A 764 -5.32 -2.75 20.87
N VAL A 765 -5.97 -2.96 19.71
CA VAL A 765 -7.14 -2.18 19.31
C VAL A 765 -8.37 -3.07 19.20
N PHE A 766 -9.41 -2.71 19.94
CA PHE A 766 -10.72 -3.34 19.87
C PHE A 766 -11.73 -2.36 19.27
N ASP A 767 -12.09 -2.61 18.01
CA ASP A 767 -12.86 -1.71 17.16
C ASP A 767 -14.32 -2.18 17.02
N ASP A 768 -15.27 -1.23 17.02
CA ASP A 768 -16.72 -1.44 17.25
C ASP A 768 -17.01 -2.44 18.41
N PHE A 769 -16.56 -2.08 19.61
CA PHE A 769 -16.58 -2.94 20.79
C PHE A 769 -17.99 -3.43 21.18
N GLU A 770 -19.03 -2.64 20.90
CA GLU A 770 -20.42 -3.04 21.13
C GLU A 770 -20.89 -4.25 20.31
N ASP A 771 -20.22 -4.61 19.22
CA ASP A 771 -20.60 -5.75 18.36
C ASP A 771 -20.14 -7.08 18.98
N GLY A 772 -20.74 -7.44 20.12
CA GLY A 772 -20.59 -8.75 20.78
C GLY A 772 -19.52 -8.85 21.89
N ASN A 773 -18.86 -7.75 22.28
CA ASN A 773 -18.05 -7.71 23.52
C ASN A 773 -18.80 -7.11 24.73
N LEU A 774 -20.01 -6.59 24.51
CA LEU A 774 -20.85 -5.98 25.55
C LEU A 774 -22.21 -6.69 25.63
N ASP A 775 -22.62 -7.02 26.85
CA ASP A 775 -23.97 -7.46 27.20
C ASP A 775 -24.78 -6.26 27.72
N GLU A 776 -26.07 -6.18 27.39
CA GLU A 776 -27.01 -5.31 28.08
C GLU A 776 -27.60 -6.01 29.32
N ARG A 777 -27.47 -5.37 30.50
CA ARG A 777 -28.06 -5.82 31.77
C ARG A 777 -28.62 -4.61 32.52
N ASP A 778 -29.91 -4.67 32.86
CA ASP A 778 -30.64 -3.59 33.56
C ASP A 778 -30.48 -2.18 32.92
N GLY A 779 -30.48 -2.11 31.59
CA GLY A 779 -30.30 -0.87 30.83
C GLY A 779 -28.86 -0.31 30.87
N ARG A 780 -27.88 -1.12 31.27
CA ARG A 780 -26.45 -0.78 31.27
C ARG A 780 -25.67 -1.78 30.43
N HIS A 781 -24.59 -1.31 29.82
CA HIS A 781 -23.67 -2.17 29.07
C HIS A 781 -22.55 -2.64 30.00
N VAL A 782 -22.32 -3.95 30.05
CA VAL A 782 -21.23 -4.61 30.79
C VAL A 782 -20.42 -5.48 29.84
N LEU A 783 -19.20 -5.89 30.22
CA LEU A 783 -18.43 -6.83 29.41
C LEU A 783 -19.18 -8.17 29.26
N SER A 784 -19.15 -8.73 28.05
CA SER A 784 -19.55 -10.12 27.80
C SER A 784 -18.66 -11.08 28.62
N PRO A 785 -19.11 -12.33 28.89
CA PRO A 785 -18.34 -13.29 29.67
C PRO A 785 -16.92 -13.52 29.13
N GLU A 786 -16.76 -13.62 27.80
CA GLU A 786 -15.47 -13.85 27.16
C GLU A 786 -14.55 -12.63 27.24
N MET A 787 -15.08 -11.42 27.04
CA MET A 787 -14.26 -10.20 27.13
C MET A 787 -13.91 -9.84 28.58
N ALA A 788 -14.71 -10.29 29.55
CA ALA A 788 -14.43 -10.15 30.97
C ALA A 788 -13.20 -10.96 31.44
N ASP A 789 -12.84 -12.03 30.72
CA ASP A 789 -11.58 -12.75 30.96
C ASP A 789 -10.38 -12.08 30.26
N ILE A 790 -10.59 -11.48 29.08
CA ILE A 790 -9.52 -10.94 28.23
C ILE A 790 -9.08 -9.53 28.66
N LEU A 791 -10.00 -8.57 28.73
CA LEU A 791 -9.64 -7.17 28.93
C LEU A 791 -8.96 -6.92 30.29
N PRO A 792 -9.49 -7.41 31.44
CA PRO A 792 -8.84 -7.20 32.73
C PRO A 792 -7.47 -7.87 32.83
N ALA A 793 -7.30 -9.04 32.20
CA ALA A 793 -6.03 -9.75 32.16
C ALA A 793 -4.95 -8.99 31.38
N LEU A 794 -5.31 -8.41 30.23
CA LEU A 794 -4.41 -7.62 29.40
C LEU A 794 -3.98 -6.31 30.10
N LEU A 795 -4.92 -5.54 30.65
CA LEU A 795 -4.60 -4.29 31.35
C LEU A 795 -3.74 -4.56 32.60
N THR A 796 -4.06 -5.61 33.36
CA THR A 796 -3.26 -6.05 34.51
C THR A 796 -1.85 -6.43 34.08
N ALA A 797 -1.67 -7.16 32.97
CA ALA A 797 -0.35 -7.54 32.49
C ALA A 797 0.49 -6.33 32.02
N ILE A 798 -0.11 -5.36 31.32
CA ILE A 798 0.56 -4.11 30.92
C ILE A 798 1.07 -3.35 32.15
N ARG A 799 0.19 -3.13 33.15
CA ARG A 799 0.52 -2.42 34.38
C ARG A 799 1.63 -3.12 35.17
N ASP A 800 1.46 -4.42 35.44
CA ASP A 800 2.34 -5.17 36.34
C ASP A 800 3.74 -5.43 35.75
N THR A 801 3.89 -5.36 34.42
CA THR A 801 5.19 -5.44 33.72
C THR A 801 5.82 -4.07 33.45
N GLY A 802 5.08 -2.97 33.67
CA GLY A 802 5.51 -1.63 33.25
C GLY A 802 5.60 -1.44 31.74
N SER A 803 4.91 -2.27 30.95
CA SER A 803 5.04 -2.30 29.49
C SER A 803 4.66 -0.94 28.85
N PRO A 804 5.39 -0.48 27.82
CA PRO A 804 4.99 0.68 27.02
C PRO A 804 3.74 0.40 26.15
N SER A 805 3.30 -0.86 26.04
CA SER A 805 2.10 -1.26 25.28
C SER A 805 0.82 -0.61 25.81
N ARG A 806 -0.15 -0.30 24.93
CA ARG A 806 -1.42 0.37 25.29
C ARG A 806 -2.62 -0.28 24.61
N VAL A 807 -3.81 -0.09 25.20
CA VAL A 807 -5.08 -0.55 24.61
C VAL A 807 -5.89 0.65 24.09
N VAL A 808 -6.47 0.51 22.90
CA VAL A 808 -7.44 1.47 22.33
C VAL A 808 -8.76 0.73 22.09
N ILE A 809 -9.87 1.29 22.55
CA ILE A 809 -11.20 0.71 22.37
C ILE A 809 -12.10 1.76 21.73
N THR A 810 -12.80 1.43 20.64
CA THR A 810 -13.88 2.29 20.12
C THR A 810 -15.22 1.68 20.48
N SER A 811 -16.12 2.47 21.08
CA SER A 811 -17.43 1.96 21.51
C SER A 811 -18.55 2.98 21.31
N ARG A 812 -19.76 2.54 21.00
CA ARG A 812 -20.98 3.36 21.13
C ARG A 812 -21.30 3.67 22.58
N TYR A 813 -21.04 2.73 23.47
CA TYR A 813 -21.51 2.76 24.86
C TYR A 813 -20.34 2.86 25.85
N ARG A 814 -20.58 3.54 26.97
CA ARG A 814 -19.70 3.47 28.14
C ARG A 814 -20.04 2.20 28.93
N PHE A 815 -19.02 1.49 29.38
CA PHE A 815 -19.12 0.29 30.21
C PHE A 815 -18.25 0.46 31.48
N PRO A 816 -18.50 -0.30 32.56
CA PRO A 816 -17.67 -0.26 33.77
C PRO A 816 -16.22 -0.62 33.47
N THR A 817 -15.27 0.19 33.94
CA THR A 817 -13.84 -0.09 33.79
C THR A 817 -13.41 -1.25 34.70
N PRO A 818 -12.47 -2.12 34.27
CA PRO A 818 -11.95 -3.19 35.12
C PRO A 818 -11.35 -2.65 36.43
N VAL A 819 -11.63 -3.33 37.54
CA VAL A 819 -11.20 -2.89 38.88
C VAL A 819 -9.67 -2.82 38.96
N GLY A 820 -9.15 -1.65 39.31
CA GLY A 820 -7.71 -1.39 39.44
C GLY A 820 -6.99 -1.04 38.13
N ALA A 821 -7.69 -0.94 36.99
CA ALA A 821 -7.13 -0.39 35.75
C ALA A 821 -7.39 1.12 35.62
N SER A 822 -6.40 1.86 35.13
CA SER A 822 -6.48 3.26 34.74
C SER A 822 -6.93 3.36 33.27
N VAL A 823 -8.23 3.57 33.09
CA VAL A 823 -8.85 3.70 31.75
C VAL A 823 -9.39 5.10 31.56
N VAL A 824 -8.89 5.80 30.53
CA VAL A 824 -9.37 7.13 30.13
C VAL A 824 -10.47 6.97 29.09
N VAL A 825 -11.61 7.64 29.29
CA VAL A 825 -12.74 7.64 28.34
C VAL A 825 -12.83 9.00 27.67
N GLU A 826 -12.34 9.10 26.43
CA GLU A 826 -12.52 10.29 25.59
C GLU A 826 -13.88 10.20 24.89
N SER A 827 -14.70 11.25 25.03
CA SER A 827 -16.04 11.27 24.43
C SER A 827 -16.02 12.03 23.10
N MET A 828 -16.40 11.33 22.05
CA MET A 828 -16.57 11.87 20.70
C MET A 828 -17.89 12.62 20.60
N GLU A 829 -17.82 13.92 20.32
CA GLU A 829 -18.97 14.80 20.11
C GLU A 829 -19.36 14.87 18.62
N THR A 830 -20.35 15.67 18.26
CA THR A 830 -20.63 16.01 16.86
C THR A 830 -19.59 17.00 16.33
N LEU A 831 -19.44 17.12 15.00
CA LEU A 831 -18.58 18.16 14.42
C LEU A 831 -19.06 19.55 14.85
N THR A 832 -18.11 20.40 15.27
CA THR A 832 -18.34 21.83 15.50
C THR A 832 -18.64 22.54 14.17
N GLY A 833 -19.16 23.78 14.20
CA GLY A 833 -19.50 24.51 12.96
C GLY A 833 -18.33 24.66 11.97
N ILE A 834 -17.10 24.76 12.46
CA ILE A 834 -15.88 24.85 11.64
C ILE A 834 -15.54 23.50 11.01
N GLU A 835 -15.52 22.43 11.81
CA GLU A 835 -15.26 21.06 11.31
C GLU A 835 -16.38 20.60 10.37
N GLN A 836 -17.63 21.00 10.64
CA GLN A 836 -18.76 20.74 9.76
C GLN A 836 -18.61 21.51 8.45
N ALA A 837 -18.20 22.79 8.46
CA ALA A 837 -17.92 23.54 7.23
C ALA A 837 -16.82 22.87 6.39
N LYS A 838 -15.73 22.40 7.02
CA LYS A 838 -14.69 21.58 6.35
C LYS A 838 -15.28 20.32 5.70
N LYS A 839 -16.13 19.57 6.42
CA LYS A 839 -16.80 18.37 5.89
C LYS A 839 -17.71 18.72 4.71
N LEU A 840 -18.58 19.72 4.86
CA LEU A 840 -19.53 20.17 3.84
C LEU A 840 -18.85 20.63 2.54
N ALA A 841 -17.67 21.26 2.61
CA ALA A 841 -16.92 21.67 1.42
C ALA A 841 -16.59 20.49 0.47
N ASN A 842 -16.44 19.29 1.03
CA ASN A 842 -16.14 18.05 0.31
C ASN A 842 -17.40 17.30 -0.18
N LEU A 843 -18.61 17.75 0.17
CA LEU A 843 -19.87 17.08 -0.17
C LEU A 843 -20.50 17.72 -1.42
N PRO A 844 -20.61 17.02 -2.57
CA PRO A 844 -21.02 17.63 -3.84
C PRO A 844 -22.37 18.34 -3.83
N HIS A 845 -23.33 17.83 -3.05
CA HIS A 845 -24.73 18.25 -3.02
C HIS A 845 -25.06 19.10 -1.77
N LEU A 846 -24.38 18.88 -0.64
CA LEU A 846 -24.55 19.66 0.59
C LEU A 846 -23.59 20.85 0.75
N ARG A 847 -22.58 21.00 -0.11
CA ARG A 847 -21.70 22.20 -0.10
C ARG A 847 -22.46 23.51 -0.39
N PRO A 848 -21.98 24.65 0.13
CA PRO A 848 -22.45 25.97 -0.28
C PRO A 848 -22.37 26.16 -1.81
N GLY A 849 -23.45 26.66 -2.41
CA GLY A 849 -23.52 26.87 -3.87
C GLY A 849 -23.80 25.61 -4.70
N SER A 850 -24.15 24.48 -4.08
CA SER A 850 -24.69 23.33 -4.80
C SER A 850 -26.02 23.65 -5.52
N PRO A 851 -26.40 22.89 -6.57
CA PRO A 851 -27.67 23.08 -7.27
C PRO A 851 -28.90 22.58 -6.50
N ILE A 852 -28.72 21.98 -5.32
CA ILE A 852 -29.80 21.57 -4.43
C ILE A 852 -30.46 22.82 -3.82
N ASP A 853 -31.78 22.75 -3.62
CA ASP A 853 -32.54 23.80 -2.96
C ASP A 853 -31.92 24.20 -1.61
N SER A 854 -31.90 25.50 -1.32
CA SER A 854 -31.22 26.02 -0.15
C SER A 854 -31.86 25.64 1.18
N ASP A 855 -33.19 25.49 1.22
CA ASP A 855 -33.92 25.09 2.43
C ASP A 855 -33.71 23.61 2.71
N ILE A 856 -33.91 22.75 1.70
CA ILE A 856 -33.66 21.30 1.79
C ILE A 856 -32.20 21.03 2.22
N ARG A 857 -31.23 21.73 1.62
CA ARG A 857 -29.81 21.61 2.01
C ARG A 857 -29.59 22.04 3.46
N GLN A 858 -30.15 23.17 3.89
CA GLN A 858 -29.97 23.65 5.26
C GLN A 858 -30.58 22.67 6.27
N ARG A 859 -31.81 22.22 6.04
CA ARG A 859 -32.50 21.24 6.89
C ARG A 859 -31.79 19.89 6.94
N ALA A 860 -31.26 19.38 5.82
CA ALA A 860 -30.44 18.16 5.83
C ALA A 860 -29.19 18.31 6.72
N VAL A 861 -28.51 19.45 6.65
CA VAL A 861 -27.31 19.75 7.46
C VAL A 861 -27.65 19.89 8.96
N GLU A 862 -28.81 20.47 9.28
CA GLU A 862 -29.31 20.61 10.65
C GLU A 862 -29.83 19.26 11.21
N ALA A 863 -30.55 18.47 10.41
CA ALA A 863 -31.02 17.14 10.77
C ALA A 863 -29.87 16.18 11.08
N ALA A 864 -28.77 16.26 10.32
CA ALA A 864 -27.53 15.53 10.58
C ALA A 864 -26.86 15.92 11.90
N ALA A 865 -27.14 17.11 12.43
CA ALA A 865 -26.64 17.65 13.70
C ALA A 865 -25.11 17.51 13.87
N GLY A 866 -24.33 17.62 12.79
CA GLY A 866 -22.87 17.47 12.79
C GLY A 866 -22.36 16.03 12.88
N ASN A 867 -23.18 15.00 12.63
CA ASN A 867 -22.71 13.62 12.48
C ASN A 867 -22.11 13.40 11.08
N PRO A 868 -20.81 13.06 10.94
CA PRO A 868 -20.14 12.90 9.65
C PRO A 868 -20.81 11.87 8.72
N ARG A 869 -21.11 10.66 9.21
CA ARG A 869 -21.71 9.60 8.37
C ARG A 869 -23.13 9.95 7.93
N LEU A 870 -23.89 10.63 8.79
CA LEU A 870 -25.24 11.09 8.44
C LEU A 870 -25.21 12.24 7.42
N LEU A 871 -24.18 13.10 7.45
CA LEU A 871 -23.94 14.09 6.38
C LEU A 871 -23.58 13.42 5.05
N ASP A 872 -22.69 12.42 5.07
CA ASP A 872 -22.34 11.64 3.87
C ASP A 872 -23.58 10.95 3.26
N TRP A 873 -24.42 10.33 4.10
CA TRP A 873 -25.62 9.64 3.65
C TRP A 873 -26.69 10.60 3.11
N LEU A 874 -26.90 11.74 3.79
CA LEU A 874 -27.86 12.75 3.33
C LEU A 874 -27.40 13.42 2.03
N ASP A 875 -26.10 13.57 1.77
CA ASP A 875 -25.59 14.09 0.47
C ASP A 875 -26.01 13.21 -0.71
N LEU A 876 -26.01 11.88 -0.55
CA LEU A 876 -26.52 10.94 -1.56
C LEU A 876 -28.04 11.07 -1.75
N ILE A 877 -28.79 11.24 -0.65
CA ILE A 877 -30.25 11.23 -0.65
C ILE A 877 -30.85 12.52 -1.21
N VAL A 878 -30.30 13.70 -0.88
CA VAL A 878 -30.85 14.98 -1.37
C VAL A 878 -30.71 15.15 -2.89
N ALA A 879 -29.85 14.35 -3.53
CA ALA A 879 -29.69 14.32 -4.98
C ALA A 879 -30.72 13.42 -5.69
N ASP A 880 -31.52 12.63 -4.97
CA ASP A 880 -32.42 11.64 -5.56
C ASP A 880 -33.81 12.22 -5.90
N PRO A 881 -34.22 12.24 -7.19
CA PRO A 881 -35.50 12.81 -7.59
C PRO A 881 -36.70 11.90 -7.32
N ASN A 882 -36.50 10.65 -6.88
CA ASN A 882 -37.57 9.67 -6.66
C ASN A 882 -37.93 9.49 -5.18
N LEU A 883 -37.23 10.18 -4.27
CA LEU A 883 -37.51 10.14 -2.83
C LEU A 883 -38.30 11.38 -2.38
N ASP A 884 -39.19 11.17 -1.41
CA ASP A 884 -39.74 12.26 -0.62
C ASP A 884 -38.70 12.71 0.42
N VAL A 885 -37.71 13.47 -0.05
CA VAL A 885 -36.60 13.99 0.76
C VAL A 885 -37.12 14.85 1.91
N ASP A 886 -38.23 15.58 1.71
CA ASP A 886 -38.85 16.41 2.73
C ASP A 886 -39.42 15.57 3.89
N ALA A 887 -40.18 14.51 3.57
CA ALA A 887 -40.69 13.58 4.57
C ALA A 887 -39.57 12.84 5.31
N LEU A 888 -38.51 12.42 4.61
CA LEU A 888 -37.35 11.76 5.22
C LEU A 888 -36.61 12.67 6.21
N ILE A 889 -36.34 13.92 5.82
CA ILE A 889 -35.72 14.93 6.70
C ILE A 889 -36.63 15.22 7.90
N THR A 890 -37.93 15.41 7.67
CA THR A 890 -38.93 15.68 8.72
C THR A 890 -38.98 14.54 9.75
N ALA A 891 -38.86 13.29 9.32
CA ALA A 891 -38.81 12.15 10.24
C ALA A 891 -37.53 12.11 11.10
N ILE A 892 -36.40 12.58 10.58
CA ILE A 892 -35.14 12.72 11.34
C ILE A 892 -35.22 13.90 12.30
N GLU A 893 -35.81 15.02 11.89
CA GLU A 893 -36.04 16.21 12.71
C GLU A 893 -36.94 15.91 13.92
N ALA A 894 -37.99 15.09 13.71
CA ALA A 894 -38.90 14.63 14.75
C ALA A 894 -38.26 13.69 15.79
N GLU A 895 -37.14 13.03 15.46
CA GLU A 895 -36.41 12.18 16.40
C GLU A 895 -35.54 13.04 17.34
N ALA A 896 -35.94 13.05 18.62
CA ALA A 896 -35.28 13.76 19.69
C ALA A 896 -34.00 13.04 20.16
N ASP A 897 -33.95 11.72 20.07
CA ASP A 897 -32.76 10.93 20.38
C ASP A 897 -31.78 10.92 19.20
N ARG A 898 -30.75 11.78 19.27
CA ARG A 898 -29.71 11.88 18.24
C ARG A 898 -29.00 10.55 17.95
N PHE A 899 -29.00 9.59 18.88
CA PHE A 899 -28.42 8.25 18.67
C PHE A 899 -29.27 7.40 17.72
N ARG A 900 -30.57 7.70 17.56
CA ARG A 900 -31.52 6.97 16.70
C ARG A 900 -31.67 7.54 15.32
N ARG A 901 -31.35 8.82 15.10
CA ARG A 901 -31.56 9.53 13.81
C ARG A 901 -31.06 8.76 12.58
N GLU A 902 -29.91 8.12 12.70
CA GLU A 902 -29.36 7.26 11.65
C GLU A 902 -30.21 5.99 11.42
N THR A 903 -30.61 5.29 12.47
CA THR A 903 -31.52 4.15 12.39
C THR A 903 -32.90 4.54 11.87
N ILE A 904 -33.41 5.72 12.22
CA ILE A 904 -34.67 6.28 11.72
C ILE A 904 -34.57 6.57 10.21
N LEU A 905 -33.50 7.21 9.76
CA LEU A 905 -33.25 7.39 8.32
C LEU A 905 -33.16 6.04 7.61
N ALA A 906 -32.35 5.11 8.13
CA ALA A 906 -32.17 3.78 7.58
C ALA A 906 -33.50 3.01 7.46
N THR A 907 -34.35 3.07 8.50
CA THR A 907 -35.65 2.41 8.54
C THR A 907 -36.61 3.02 7.53
N ASN A 908 -36.80 4.34 7.53
CA ASN A 908 -37.70 5.00 6.58
C ASN A 908 -37.23 4.85 5.12
N LEU A 909 -35.92 4.93 4.88
CA LEU A 909 -35.34 4.72 3.56
C LEU A 909 -35.56 3.28 3.09
N LEU A 910 -35.30 2.29 3.95
CA LEU A 910 -35.56 0.87 3.67
C LEU A 910 -37.05 0.61 3.40
N ASP A 911 -37.96 1.16 4.21
CA ASP A 911 -39.40 0.96 4.06
C ASP A 911 -40.00 1.65 2.82
N SER A 912 -39.40 2.76 2.37
CA SER A 912 -39.74 3.39 1.09
C SER A 912 -39.32 2.56 -0.14
N GLN A 913 -38.50 1.51 0.03
CA GLN A 913 -38.06 0.65 -1.06
C GLN A 913 -39.05 -0.48 -1.41
N PRO A 914 -39.06 -0.94 -2.68
CA PRO A 914 -39.80 -2.12 -3.11
C PRO A 914 -39.53 -3.36 -2.23
N ALA A 915 -40.56 -4.18 -2.02
CA ALA A 915 -40.46 -5.37 -1.17
C ALA A 915 -39.37 -6.36 -1.62
N GLU A 916 -39.15 -6.50 -2.93
CA GLU A 916 -38.11 -7.38 -3.46
C GLU A 916 -36.69 -6.79 -3.29
N LEU A 917 -36.52 -5.46 -3.35
CA LEU A 917 -35.25 -4.82 -2.98
C LEU A 917 -34.92 -5.06 -1.51
N ARG A 918 -35.90 -4.90 -0.60
CA ARG A 918 -35.74 -5.21 0.83
C ARG A 918 -35.36 -6.67 1.08
N LYS A 919 -35.99 -7.62 0.37
CA LYS A 919 -35.62 -9.03 0.42
C LYS A 919 -34.24 -9.31 -0.18
N MET A 920 -33.82 -8.61 -1.23
CA MET A 920 -32.46 -8.72 -1.78
C MET A 920 -31.44 -8.38 -0.70
N LEU A 921 -31.57 -7.22 -0.06
CA LEU A 921 -30.68 -6.77 1.02
C LEU A 921 -30.63 -7.82 2.15
N ALA A 922 -31.79 -8.30 2.60
CA ALA A 922 -31.85 -9.30 3.66
C ALA A 922 -31.19 -10.64 3.27
N LYS A 923 -31.42 -11.13 2.04
CA LYS A 923 -30.80 -12.37 1.52
C LYS A 923 -29.29 -12.24 1.31
N VAL A 924 -28.81 -11.11 0.78
CA VAL A 924 -27.36 -10.89 0.56
C VAL A 924 -26.61 -10.82 1.88
N ASN A 925 -27.18 -10.16 2.90
CA ASN A 925 -26.61 -10.04 4.24
C ASN A 925 -26.46 -11.37 5.02
N VAL A 926 -26.85 -12.53 4.46
CA VAL A 926 -26.44 -13.81 5.06
C VAL A 926 -24.94 -14.06 4.88
N VAL A 927 -24.38 -13.52 3.78
CA VAL A 927 -22.94 -13.53 3.52
C VAL A 927 -22.32 -12.38 4.28
N GLU A 928 -21.25 -12.70 4.99
CA GLU A 928 -20.49 -11.72 5.73
C GLU A 928 -19.54 -10.96 4.78
N LEU A 929 -18.82 -11.66 3.89
CA LEU A 929 -17.89 -11.04 2.93
C LEU A 929 -18.64 -10.28 1.81
N PRO A 930 -18.03 -9.27 1.18
CA PRO A 930 -18.47 -8.74 -0.11
C PRO A 930 -18.38 -9.82 -1.14
N VAL A 931 -19.36 -9.81 -2.01
CA VAL A 931 -19.47 -10.80 -3.06
C VAL A 931 -19.54 -10.12 -4.42
N PRO A 932 -19.05 -10.76 -5.50
CA PRO A 932 -19.29 -10.27 -6.85
C PRO A 932 -20.79 -10.14 -7.13
N ALA A 933 -21.16 -9.30 -8.10
CA ALA A 933 -22.56 -9.17 -8.52
C ALA A 933 -23.19 -10.52 -8.94
N ASP A 934 -22.40 -11.49 -9.42
CA ASP A 934 -22.86 -12.85 -9.73
C ASP A 934 -23.39 -13.60 -8.50
N THR A 935 -22.74 -13.46 -7.34
CA THR A 935 -23.22 -14.07 -6.10
C THR A 935 -24.45 -13.36 -5.56
N VAL A 936 -24.54 -12.03 -5.67
CA VAL A 936 -25.78 -11.29 -5.36
C VAL A 936 -26.95 -11.82 -6.22
N ARG A 937 -26.71 -12.00 -7.52
CA ARG A 937 -27.67 -12.58 -8.46
C ARG A 937 -28.05 -14.02 -8.08
N ALA A 938 -27.08 -14.87 -7.72
CA ALA A 938 -27.32 -16.25 -7.30
C ALA A 938 -28.17 -16.35 -6.02
N VAL A 939 -27.89 -15.48 -5.05
CA VAL A 939 -28.56 -15.46 -3.73
C VAL A 939 -29.98 -14.89 -3.80
N HIS A 940 -30.20 -13.81 -4.55
CA HIS A 940 -31.53 -13.20 -4.67
C HIS A 940 -32.41 -13.88 -5.72
N ASN A 941 -31.80 -14.29 -6.85
CA ASN A 941 -32.40 -14.95 -8.02
C ASN A 941 -33.65 -14.23 -8.57
N HIS A 942 -33.46 -12.99 -9.06
CA HIS A 942 -34.51 -12.13 -9.61
C HIS A 942 -34.00 -11.42 -10.88
N PRO A 943 -34.82 -11.24 -11.94
CA PRO A 943 -34.39 -10.56 -13.18
C PRO A 943 -33.91 -9.13 -12.95
N ASP A 944 -34.53 -8.39 -12.03
CA ASP A 944 -34.20 -6.99 -11.74
C ASP A 944 -33.03 -6.83 -10.73
N ALA A 945 -32.31 -7.92 -10.40
CA ALA A 945 -31.25 -7.90 -9.40
C ALA A 945 -30.17 -6.83 -9.65
N THR A 946 -29.80 -6.56 -10.91
CA THR A 946 -28.85 -5.48 -11.24
C THR A 946 -29.44 -4.10 -10.91
N ILE A 947 -30.69 -3.83 -11.30
CA ILE A 947 -31.39 -2.57 -10.98
C ILE A 947 -31.50 -2.38 -9.46
N HIS A 948 -31.72 -3.48 -8.74
CA HIS A 948 -31.77 -3.49 -7.28
C HIS A 948 -30.40 -3.22 -6.64
N ILE A 949 -29.30 -3.78 -7.16
CA ILE A 949 -27.93 -3.47 -6.73
C ILE A 949 -27.65 -1.97 -6.96
N ASP A 950 -27.84 -1.49 -8.20
CA ASP A 950 -27.56 -0.09 -8.57
C ASP A 950 -28.34 0.87 -7.66
N ARG A 951 -29.62 0.59 -7.38
CA ARG A 951 -30.46 1.40 -6.48
C ARG A 951 -30.00 1.32 -5.02
N ALA A 952 -29.58 0.15 -4.54
CA ALA A 952 -29.10 0.00 -3.17
C ALA A 952 -27.78 0.77 -2.95
N VAL A 953 -26.86 0.72 -3.92
CA VAL A 953 -25.59 1.46 -3.88
C VAL A 953 -25.82 2.96 -3.97
N GLN A 954 -26.66 3.41 -4.90
CA GLN A 954 -27.02 4.83 -5.04
C GLN A 954 -27.57 5.43 -3.72
N LEU A 955 -28.32 4.64 -2.96
CA LEU A 955 -28.93 5.05 -1.70
C LEU A 955 -28.07 4.76 -0.44
N GLY A 956 -26.86 4.22 -0.58
CA GLY A 956 -26.02 3.81 0.55
C GLY A 956 -26.58 2.66 1.40
N LEU A 957 -27.55 1.90 0.87
CA LEU A 957 -28.09 0.69 1.50
C LEU A 957 -27.16 -0.52 1.26
N MET A 958 -26.43 -0.51 0.14
CA MET A 958 -25.29 -1.36 -0.13
C MET A 958 -24.06 -0.50 -0.37
N GLU A 959 -22.90 -1.06 -0.08
CA GLU A 959 -21.60 -0.44 -0.31
C GLU A 959 -20.92 -1.22 -1.44
N GLU A 960 -20.43 -0.50 -2.46
CA GLU A 960 -19.71 -1.04 -3.61
C GLU A 960 -18.21 -0.78 -3.46
N ASP A 961 -17.41 -1.78 -3.81
CA ASP A 961 -15.96 -1.77 -3.75
C ASP A 961 -15.35 -2.37 -5.02
N THR A 962 -14.07 -2.08 -5.31
CA THR A 962 -13.31 -2.66 -6.41
C THR A 962 -12.31 -3.70 -5.91
N ASP A 963 -12.49 -4.94 -6.36
CA ASP A 963 -11.53 -6.03 -6.19
C ASP A 963 -10.10 -5.61 -6.64
N PRO A 964 -9.06 -5.71 -5.79
CA PRO A 964 -7.72 -5.22 -6.12
C PRO A 964 -7.03 -6.03 -7.23
N GLU A 965 -7.43 -7.29 -7.44
CA GLU A 965 -6.83 -8.20 -8.42
C GLU A 965 -7.64 -8.19 -9.71
N THR A 966 -8.96 -8.43 -9.62
CA THR A 966 -9.83 -8.55 -10.81
C THR A 966 -10.36 -7.20 -11.32
N ARG A 967 -10.30 -6.14 -10.49
CA ARG A 967 -10.91 -4.82 -10.72
C ARG A 967 -12.41 -4.85 -11.01
N GLN A 968 -13.10 -5.91 -10.57
CA GLN A 968 -14.54 -6.02 -10.65
C GLN A 968 -15.21 -5.49 -9.37
N PRO A 969 -16.46 -5.01 -9.46
CA PRO A 969 -17.16 -4.53 -8.30
C PRO A 969 -17.59 -5.69 -7.39
N ARG A 970 -17.35 -5.52 -6.09
CA ARG A 970 -17.80 -6.38 -4.99
C ARG A 970 -18.79 -5.60 -4.13
N TYR A 971 -19.76 -6.30 -3.56
CA TYR A 971 -20.92 -5.69 -2.92
C TYR A 971 -21.18 -6.28 -1.53
N TYR A 972 -21.46 -5.43 -0.55
CA TYR A 972 -21.95 -5.82 0.76
C TYR A 972 -23.10 -4.91 1.22
N VAL A 973 -23.87 -5.36 2.20
CA VAL A 973 -25.02 -4.62 2.74
C VAL A 973 -24.56 -3.77 3.91
N SER A 974 -24.97 -2.49 3.96
CA SER A 974 -24.43 -1.56 4.96
C SER A 974 -24.77 -1.99 6.38
N ASN A 975 -23.76 -1.93 7.27
CA ASN A 975 -23.83 -2.49 8.62
C ASN A 975 -24.93 -1.87 9.52
N VAL A 976 -25.44 -0.68 9.17
CA VAL A 976 -26.60 -0.05 9.84
C VAL A 976 -27.88 -0.87 9.65
N LEU A 977 -28.02 -1.59 8.53
CA LEU A 977 -29.23 -2.33 8.17
C LEU A 977 -29.32 -3.71 8.83
N ARG A 978 -28.21 -4.30 9.29
CA ARG A 978 -28.16 -5.65 9.90
C ARG A 978 -29.31 -5.95 10.90
N PRO A 979 -29.57 -5.11 11.93
CA PRO A 979 -30.66 -5.36 12.87
C PRO A 979 -32.06 -5.19 12.27
N LEU A 980 -32.20 -4.43 11.17
CA LEU A 980 -33.47 -4.16 10.49
C LEU A 980 -33.84 -5.27 9.48
N ILE A 981 -32.85 -5.93 8.88
CA ILE A 981 -33.08 -6.84 7.74
C ILE A 981 -33.16 -8.33 8.09
N ARG A 982 -32.54 -8.83 9.17
CA ARG A 982 -32.70 -10.24 9.56
C ARG A 982 -34.17 -10.65 9.83
N PRO A 983 -35.03 -9.80 10.42
CA PRO A 983 -36.46 -10.09 10.58
C PRO A 983 -37.26 -10.19 9.26
N LEU A 984 -36.69 -9.76 8.13
CA LEU A 984 -37.35 -9.80 6.82
C LEU A 984 -37.27 -11.18 6.15
N LEU A 985 -36.49 -12.12 6.70
CA LEU A 985 -36.40 -13.50 6.21
C LEU A 985 -37.04 -14.48 7.19
N THR A 986 -37.88 -15.37 6.66
CA THR A 986 -38.21 -16.63 7.35
C THR A 986 -36.95 -17.51 7.47
N ASP A 987 -36.96 -18.48 8.38
CA ASP A 987 -35.80 -19.39 8.55
C ASP A 987 -35.54 -20.27 7.31
N ASP A 988 -36.59 -20.61 6.55
CA ASP A 988 -36.46 -21.32 5.27
C ASP A 988 -35.82 -20.43 4.18
N GLU A 989 -36.19 -19.15 4.10
CA GLU A 989 -35.52 -18.19 3.20
C GLU A 989 -34.07 -17.91 3.61
N TYR A 990 -33.78 -17.85 4.91
CA TYR A 990 -32.41 -17.73 5.44
C TYR A 990 -31.55 -18.93 5.06
N ILE A 991 -32.03 -20.16 5.31
CA ILE A 991 -31.32 -21.40 4.93
C ILE A 991 -31.09 -21.44 3.41
N LYS A 992 -32.10 -21.09 2.60
CA LYS A 992 -31.96 -21.04 1.13
C LYS A 992 -30.96 -19.99 0.66
N ALA A 993 -30.92 -18.82 1.29
CA ALA A 993 -29.94 -17.79 0.99
C ALA A 993 -28.52 -18.26 1.34
N CYS A 994 -28.31 -18.87 2.52
CA CYS A 994 -27.02 -19.46 2.90
C CYS A 994 -26.58 -20.58 1.94
N SER A 995 -27.49 -21.47 1.52
CA SER A 995 -27.23 -22.53 0.53
C SER A 995 -26.80 -21.95 -0.83
N ALA A 996 -27.53 -20.96 -1.36
CA ALA A 996 -27.20 -20.31 -2.63
C ALA A 996 -25.86 -19.56 -2.56
N ALA A 997 -25.58 -18.89 -1.43
CA ALA A 997 -24.31 -18.20 -1.21
C ALA A 997 -23.14 -19.19 -1.09
N ALA A 998 -23.29 -20.26 -0.31
CA ALA A 998 -22.27 -21.30 -0.15
C ALA A 998 -21.86 -21.91 -1.49
N ARG A 999 -22.84 -22.24 -2.34
CA ARG A 999 -22.61 -22.76 -3.70
C ARG A 999 -21.88 -21.75 -4.57
N SER A 1000 -22.37 -20.51 -4.65
CA SER A 1000 -21.74 -19.49 -5.49
C SER A 1000 -20.32 -19.14 -5.04
N LEU A 1001 -20.05 -19.08 -3.73
CA LEU A 1001 -18.68 -18.91 -3.24
C LEU A 1001 -17.82 -20.14 -3.54
N TYR A 1002 -18.30 -21.36 -3.29
CA TYR A 1002 -17.58 -22.59 -3.57
C TYR A 1002 -17.19 -22.73 -5.06
N GLU A 1003 -18.08 -22.36 -5.99
CA GLU A 1003 -17.79 -22.28 -7.42
C GLU A 1003 -16.70 -21.23 -7.78
N LEU A 1004 -16.54 -20.17 -6.98
CA LEU A 1004 -15.45 -19.18 -7.12
C LEU A 1004 -14.15 -19.62 -6.43
N LEU A 1005 -14.22 -20.59 -5.51
CA LEU A 1005 -13.08 -21.14 -4.76
C LEU A 1005 -12.41 -22.31 -5.49
N ILE A 1006 -13.16 -23.08 -6.28
CA ILE A 1006 -12.61 -24.17 -7.09
C ILE A 1006 -11.82 -23.60 -8.29
N PRO A 1007 -10.53 -23.97 -8.48
CA PRO A 1007 -9.81 -23.62 -9.69
C PRO A 1007 -10.34 -24.40 -10.90
N GLU A 1008 -11.08 -23.73 -11.80
CA GLU A 1008 -11.39 -24.29 -13.12
C GLU A 1008 -10.12 -24.49 -13.95
N PRO A 1009 -10.07 -25.51 -14.83
CA PRO A 1009 -9.01 -25.61 -15.82
C PRO A 1009 -9.06 -24.45 -16.82
N ILE A 1010 -7.98 -23.66 -16.85
CA ILE A 1010 -7.55 -22.82 -18.00
C ILE A 1010 -8.38 -21.52 -18.25
N THR A 1011 -9.65 -21.42 -17.86
CA THR A 1011 -10.52 -20.27 -18.24
C THR A 1011 -10.51 -19.04 -17.32
N ARG A 1012 -9.99 -19.13 -16.09
CA ARG A 1012 -9.94 -17.99 -15.14
C ARG A 1012 -8.63 -17.93 -14.32
N PRO A 1013 -7.50 -17.51 -14.90
CA PRO A 1013 -6.29 -17.21 -14.13
C PRO A 1013 -6.52 -15.94 -13.29
N GLY A 1014 -6.46 -16.04 -11.95
CA GLY A 1014 -6.52 -14.86 -11.10
C GLY A 1014 -6.77 -15.09 -9.61
N LEU A 1015 -7.76 -15.91 -9.22
CA LEU A 1015 -8.11 -16.07 -7.80
C LEU A 1015 -7.24 -17.13 -7.10
N VAL A 1016 -6.24 -16.68 -6.33
CA VAL A 1016 -5.77 -17.47 -5.18
C VAL A 1016 -6.73 -17.16 -4.03
N ALA A 1017 -7.76 -17.98 -3.92
CA ALA A 1017 -8.79 -17.85 -2.89
C ALA A 1017 -8.19 -17.72 -1.47
N SER A 1018 -8.54 -16.64 -0.77
CA SER A 1018 -8.00 -16.37 0.57
C SER A 1018 -8.61 -17.33 1.59
N LEU A 1019 -7.84 -17.66 2.64
CA LEU A 1019 -8.27 -18.59 3.70
C LEU A 1019 -9.54 -18.10 4.42
N VAL A 1020 -9.81 -16.79 4.41
CA VAL A 1020 -11.04 -16.18 4.95
C VAL A 1020 -12.26 -16.55 4.08
N GLN A 1021 -12.11 -16.57 2.76
CA GLN A 1021 -13.19 -16.94 1.83
C GLN A 1021 -13.57 -18.43 1.97
N TRP A 1022 -12.59 -19.31 2.18
CA TRP A 1022 -12.86 -20.73 2.49
C TRP A 1022 -13.62 -20.88 3.81
N VAL A 1023 -13.21 -20.19 4.89
CA VAL A 1023 -13.91 -20.26 6.19
C VAL A 1023 -15.36 -19.74 6.10
N GLU A 1024 -15.61 -18.67 5.34
CA GLU A 1024 -16.98 -18.19 5.13
C GLU A 1024 -17.83 -19.20 4.36
N ALA A 1025 -17.30 -19.78 3.27
CA ALA A 1025 -18.01 -20.79 2.50
C ALA A 1025 -18.39 -22.00 3.37
N HIS A 1026 -17.55 -22.38 4.34
CA HIS A 1026 -17.86 -23.41 5.33
C HIS A 1026 -19.03 -23.01 6.24
N ARG A 1027 -18.96 -21.81 6.85
CA ARG A 1027 -20.01 -21.28 7.74
C ARG A 1027 -21.36 -21.23 7.04
N LEU A 1028 -21.38 -20.75 5.79
CA LEU A 1028 -22.59 -20.70 4.95
C LEU A 1028 -23.07 -22.09 4.55
N ALA A 1029 -22.18 -23.03 4.24
CA ALA A 1029 -22.56 -24.41 3.93
C ALA A 1029 -23.20 -25.11 5.15
N VAL A 1030 -22.69 -24.88 6.36
CA VAL A 1030 -23.30 -25.39 7.60
C VAL A 1030 -24.66 -24.73 7.86
N ALA A 1031 -24.77 -23.40 7.76
CA ALA A 1031 -26.04 -22.68 7.95
C ALA A 1031 -27.08 -23.05 6.87
N GLY A 1032 -26.65 -23.22 5.62
CA GLY A 1032 -27.47 -23.59 4.47
C GLY A 1032 -27.79 -25.08 4.33
N ARG A 1033 -27.21 -25.93 5.19
CA ARG A 1033 -27.33 -27.40 5.17
C ARG A 1033 -26.84 -28.05 3.86
N GLU A 1034 -25.67 -27.61 3.39
CA GLU A 1034 -24.96 -28.14 2.22
C GLU A 1034 -23.82 -29.10 2.66
N PRO A 1035 -24.09 -30.39 2.97
CA PRO A 1035 -23.09 -31.28 3.56
C PRO A 1035 -21.86 -31.51 2.68
N ALA A 1036 -22.03 -31.59 1.35
CA ALA A 1036 -20.90 -31.82 0.44
C ALA A 1036 -19.88 -30.67 0.48
N ILE A 1037 -20.35 -29.42 0.43
CA ILE A 1037 -19.50 -28.23 0.46
C ILE A 1037 -18.83 -28.08 1.83
N ALA A 1038 -19.59 -28.26 2.92
CA ALA A 1038 -19.03 -28.16 4.28
C ALA A 1038 -17.91 -29.19 4.56
N ARG A 1039 -17.98 -30.36 3.92
CA ARG A 1039 -16.95 -31.42 4.04
C ARG A 1039 -15.68 -31.05 3.29
N ASP A 1040 -15.79 -30.73 2.00
CA ASP A 1040 -14.63 -30.43 1.16
C ASP A 1040 -13.88 -29.17 1.65
N VAL A 1041 -14.62 -28.07 1.83
CA VAL A 1041 -14.09 -26.81 2.36
C VAL A 1041 -13.50 -27.00 3.76
N GLY A 1042 -14.19 -27.76 4.63
CA GLY A 1042 -13.74 -28.03 6.00
C GLY A 1042 -12.40 -28.75 6.02
N HIS A 1043 -12.27 -29.81 5.22
CA HIS A 1043 -11.02 -30.57 5.09
C HIS A 1043 -9.89 -29.75 4.46
N HIS A 1044 -10.19 -28.93 3.45
CA HIS A 1044 -9.22 -28.02 2.84
C HIS A 1044 -8.61 -27.06 3.89
N VAL A 1045 -9.47 -26.38 4.66
CA VAL A 1045 -9.02 -25.46 5.72
C VAL A 1045 -8.25 -26.19 6.82
N ALA A 1046 -8.70 -27.37 7.24
CA ALA A 1046 -8.02 -28.19 8.25
C ALA A 1046 -6.58 -28.54 7.85
N ARG A 1047 -6.34 -28.91 6.58
CA ARG A 1047 -4.99 -29.17 6.04
C ARG A 1047 -4.06 -27.96 6.10
N VAL A 1048 -4.59 -26.74 6.00
CA VAL A 1048 -3.83 -25.49 6.11
C VAL A 1048 -3.56 -25.10 7.57
N TRP A 1049 -4.48 -25.42 8.49
CA TRP A 1049 -4.43 -25.04 9.90
C TRP A 1049 -3.67 -26.02 10.81
N LEU A 1050 -3.76 -27.33 10.57
CA LEU A 1050 -3.08 -28.35 11.38
C LEU A 1050 -1.55 -28.14 11.46
N PRO A 1051 -0.81 -27.89 10.36
CA PRO A 1051 0.64 -27.63 10.44
C PRO A 1051 0.99 -26.30 11.13
N ARG A 1052 0.04 -25.36 11.20
CA ARG A 1052 0.19 -24.05 11.85
C ARG A 1052 -0.24 -24.06 13.32
N SER A 1053 -0.41 -25.24 13.92
CA SER A 1053 -0.83 -25.43 15.32
C SER A 1053 -2.17 -24.82 15.71
N ARG A 1054 -3.05 -24.50 14.74
CA ARG A 1054 -4.41 -23.94 14.97
C ARG A 1054 -5.43 -25.02 15.37
N PHE A 1055 -5.07 -25.86 16.34
CA PHE A 1055 -5.83 -27.08 16.65
C PHE A 1055 -7.25 -26.82 17.16
N ALA A 1056 -7.47 -25.77 17.95
CA ALA A 1056 -8.80 -25.40 18.47
C ALA A 1056 -9.76 -25.00 17.33
N ASP A 1057 -9.26 -24.27 16.33
CA ASP A 1057 -10.08 -23.83 15.19
C ASP A 1057 -10.45 -25.01 14.29
N VAL A 1058 -9.54 -25.98 14.11
CA VAL A 1058 -9.81 -27.24 13.38
C VAL A 1058 -10.86 -28.09 14.09
N GLU A 1059 -10.80 -28.19 15.42
CA GLU A 1059 -11.82 -28.90 16.21
C GLU A 1059 -13.20 -28.25 16.08
N ALA A 1060 -13.29 -26.92 16.15
CA ALA A 1060 -14.54 -26.18 15.96
C ALA A 1060 -15.12 -26.40 14.54
N LEU A 1061 -14.28 -26.28 13.52
CA LEU A 1061 -14.63 -26.47 12.10
C LEU A 1061 -15.15 -27.89 11.83
N ALA A 1062 -14.43 -28.91 12.27
CA ALA A 1062 -14.81 -30.31 12.11
C ALA A 1062 -16.09 -30.65 12.87
N THR A 1063 -16.24 -30.14 14.10
CA THR A 1063 -17.47 -30.31 14.90
C THR A 1063 -18.67 -29.69 14.19
N ALA A 1064 -18.51 -28.51 13.60
CA ALA A 1064 -19.56 -27.86 12.81
C ALA A 1064 -19.96 -28.69 11.57
N THR A 1065 -19.00 -29.24 10.81
CA THR A 1065 -19.30 -30.17 9.69
C THR A 1065 -20.13 -31.37 10.16
N LEU A 1066 -19.77 -31.97 11.29
CA LEU A 1066 -20.44 -33.16 11.82
C LEU A 1066 -21.90 -32.91 12.25
N THR A 1067 -22.32 -31.66 12.47
CA THR A 1067 -23.74 -31.32 12.72
C THR A 1067 -24.65 -31.61 11.53
N LEU A 1068 -24.09 -31.66 10.31
CA LEU A 1068 -24.82 -32.01 9.08
C LEU A 1068 -24.91 -33.53 8.84
N GLY A 1069 -24.23 -34.34 9.65
CA GLY A 1069 -24.17 -35.79 9.55
C GLY A 1069 -22.74 -36.34 9.47
N SER A 1070 -22.59 -37.63 9.76
CA SER A 1070 -21.29 -38.32 9.86
C SER A 1070 -20.42 -38.15 8.61
N ASP A 1071 -19.16 -37.80 8.82
CA ASP A 1071 -18.17 -37.61 7.77
C ASP A 1071 -16.78 -38.11 8.20
N ALA A 1072 -16.10 -38.84 7.32
CA ALA A 1072 -14.82 -39.48 7.62
C ALA A 1072 -13.68 -38.47 7.79
N GLY A 1073 -13.63 -37.45 6.92
CA GLY A 1073 -12.62 -36.38 6.95
C GLY A 1073 -12.75 -35.52 8.19
N ALA A 1074 -13.97 -35.08 8.52
CA ALA A 1074 -14.22 -34.30 9.72
C ALA A 1074 -13.86 -35.08 11.00
N PHE A 1075 -14.19 -36.37 11.10
CA PHE A 1075 -13.75 -37.19 12.25
C PHE A 1075 -12.23 -37.38 12.29
N TYR A 1076 -11.55 -37.50 11.15
CA TYR A 1076 -10.10 -37.61 11.06
C TYR A 1076 -9.40 -36.32 11.51
N ASP A 1077 -9.84 -35.16 11.02
CA ASP A 1077 -9.28 -33.84 11.36
C ASP A 1077 -9.53 -33.50 12.84
N LEU A 1078 -10.71 -33.85 13.37
CA LEU A 1078 -11.04 -33.75 14.80
C LEU A 1078 -10.10 -34.62 15.66
N GLY A 1079 -9.85 -35.86 15.24
CA GLY A 1079 -8.93 -36.77 15.94
C GLY A 1079 -7.50 -36.23 16.01
N TRP A 1080 -7.03 -35.58 14.93
CA TRP A 1080 -5.73 -34.89 14.93
C TRP A 1080 -5.67 -33.72 15.90
N ALA A 1081 -6.67 -32.82 15.88
CA ALA A 1081 -6.74 -31.68 16.77
C ALA A 1081 -6.79 -32.12 18.25
N GLN A 1082 -7.57 -33.15 18.57
CA GLN A 1082 -7.67 -33.72 19.92
C GLN A 1082 -6.36 -34.37 20.37
N PHE A 1083 -5.67 -35.10 19.48
CA PHE A 1083 -4.37 -35.70 19.82
C PHE A 1083 -3.30 -34.63 20.09
N ALA A 1084 -3.20 -33.62 19.22
CA ALA A 1084 -2.24 -32.52 19.37
C ALA A 1084 -2.47 -31.67 20.63
N THR A 1085 -3.73 -31.54 21.07
CA THR A 1085 -4.10 -30.86 22.33
C THR A 1085 -4.06 -31.78 23.56
N GLY A 1086 -3.42 -32.95 23.48
CA GLY A 1086 -3.19 -33.83 24.63
C GLY A 1086 -4.42 -34.61 25.10
N ARG A 1087 -5.43 -34.81 24.25
CA ARG A 1087 -6.67 -35.57 24.53
C ARG A 1087 -6.69 -36.89 23.74
N PRO A 1088 -5.86 -37.89 24.09
CA PRO A 1088 -5.69 -39.11 23.30
C PRO A 1088 -6.92 -40.04 23.30
N ARG A 1089 -7.78 -40.01 24.32
CA ARG A 1089 -9.00 -40.84 24.34
C ARG A 1089 -10.06 -40.33 23.34
N PRO A 1090 -10.50 -39.05 23.38
CA PRO A 1090 -11.35 -38.49 22.33
C PRO A 1090 -10.75 -38.65 20.92
N ALA A 1091 -9.44 -38.50 20.79
CA ALA A 1091 -8.77 -38.71 19.50
C ALA A 1091 -8.94 -40.14 18.97
N LEU A 1092 -8.85 -41.17 19.82
CA LEU A 1092 -9.14 -42.55 19.44
C LEU A 1092 -10.59 -42.72 19.02
N ASP A 1093 -11.55 -42.21 19.81
CA ASP A 1093 -12.98 -42.30 19.49
C ASP A 1093 -13.27 -41.69 18.09
N SER A 1094 -12.71 -40.51 17.81
CA SER A 1094 -12.83 -39.81 16.53
C SER A 1094 -12.17 -40.60 15.38
N PHE A 1095 -10.92 -41.07 15.56
CA PHE A 1095 -10.25 -41.88 14.53
C PHE A 1095 -10.93 -43.23 14.29
N GLU A 1096 -11.55 -43.86 15.29
CA GLU A 1096 -12.30 -45.10 15.12
C GLU A 1096 -13.59 -44.89 14.31
N GLN A 1097 -14.28 -43.75 14.46
CA GLN A 1097 -15.39 -43.37 13.55
C GLN A 1097 -14.89 -43.10 12.13
N ALA A 1098 -13.79 -42.36 11.96
CA ALA A 1098 -13.20 -42.10 10.64
C ALA A 1098 -12.79 -43.40 9.93
N LEU A 1099 -12.08 -44.29 10.64
CA LEU A 1099 -11.64 -45.59 10.13
C LEU A 1099 -12.82 -46.45 9.65
N ARG A 1100 -13.91 -46.47 10.41
CA ARG A 1100 -15.13 -47.18 10.03
C ARG A 1100 -15.71 -46.64 8.73
N LEU A 1101 -15.81 -45.31 8.59
CA LEU A 1101 -16.39 -44.68 7.40
C LEU A 1101 -15.49 -44.84 6.16
N TYR A 1102 -14.17 -44.75 6.31
CA TYR A 1102 -13.24 -45.01 5.19
C TYR A 1102 -13.31 -46.47 4.71
N ARG A 1103 -13.48 -47.44 5.63
CA ARG A 1103 -13.77 -48.85 5.29
C ARG A 1103 -15.10 -49.04 4.59
N GLU A 1104 -16.15 -48.36 5.04
CA GLU A 1104 -17.48 -48.39 4.39
C GLU A 1104 -17.46 -47.73 2.99
N ALA A 1105 -16.42 -46.95 2.67
CA ALA A 1105 -16.21 -46.26 1.39
C ALA A 1105 -15.09 -46.88 0.51
N ASP A 1106 -14.46 -47.99 0.94
CA ASP A 1106 -13.29 -48.62 0.30
C ASP A 1106 -12.09 -47.67 0.07
N ASP A 1107 -11.94 -46.61 0.88
CA ASP A 1107 -10.82 -45.66 0.81
C ASP A 1107 -9.60 -46.21 1.56
N LEU A 1108 -8.88 -47.10 0.88
CA LEU A 1108 -7.67 -47.76 1.38
C LEU A 1108 -6.57 -46.77 1.80
N GLY A 1109 -6.46 -45.62 1.12
CA GLY A 1109 -5.45 -44.59 1.43
C GLY A 1109 -5.70 -43.94 2.78
N ASN A 1110 -6.92 -43.45 3.00
CA ASN A 1110 -7.29 -42.82 4.26
C ASN A 1110 -7.53 -43.83 5.40
N GLU A 1111 -7.94 -45.08 5.10
CA GLU A 1111 -7.89 -46.17 6.08
C GLU A 1111 -6.45 -46.35 6.61
N ALA A 1112 -5.46 -46.50 5.73
CA ALA A 1112 -4.07 -46.72 6.13
C ALA A 1112 -3.49 -45.53 6.93
N ALA A 1113 -3.85 -44.30 6.54
CA ALA A 1113 -3.53 -43.09 7.27
C ALA A 1113 -4.13 -43.08 8.68
N THR A 1114 -5.42 -43.42 8.80
CA THR A 1114 -6.14 -43.46 10.08
C THR A 1114 -5.59 -44.55 11.00
N LEU A 1115 -5.32 -45.75 10.48
CA LEU A 1115 -4.68 -46.84 11.22
C LEU A 1115 -3.29 -46.44 11.76
N THR A 1116 -2.48 -45.74 10.96
CA THR A 1116 -1.19 -45.22 11.42
C THR A 1116 -1.37 -44.20 12.55
N ASN A 1117 -2.36 -43.31 12.45
CA ASN A 1117 -2.62 -42.33 13.50
C ASN A 1117 -3.12 -42.98 14.80
N ILE A 1118 -4.04 -43.94 14.74
CA ILE A 1118 -4.47 -44.74 15.91
C ILE A 1118 -3.27 -45.43 16.56
N GLY A 1119 -2.39 -46.05 15.76
CA GLY A 1119 -1.13 -46.65 16.23
C GLY A 1119 -0.23 -45.64 16.95
N ARG A 1120 -0.16 -44.40 16.47
CA ARG A 1120 0.59 -43.30 17.10
C ARG A 1120 -0.03 -42.83 18.40
N VAL A 1121 -1.36 -42.78 18.51
CA VAL A 1121 -2.03 -42.45 19.79
C VAL A 1121 -1.74 -43.53 20.84
N TYR A 1122 -1.82 -44.81 20.47
CA TYR A 1122 -1.48 -45.91 21.39
C TYR A 1122 0.00 -45.95 21.80
N ASP A 1123 0.94 -45.62 20.90
CA ASP A 1123 2.36 -45.47 21.24
C ASP A 1123 2.59 -44.32 22.24
N GLY A 1124 1.92 -43.17 22.02
CA GLY A 1124 1.93 -42.03 22.95
C GLY A 1124 1.32 -42.34 24.32
N LEU A 1125 0.34 -43.25 24.38
CA LEU A 1125 -0.24 -43.79 25.62
C LEU A 1125 0.64 -44.89 26.27
N GLY A 1126 1.69 -45.35 25.60
CA GLY A 1126 2.56 -46.43 26.06
C GLY A 1126 2.06 -47.86 25.77
N ASP A 1127 0.89 -48.04 25.15
CA ASP A 1127 0.41 -49.35 24.68
C ASP A 1127 1.05 -49.71 23.34
N ARG A 1128 2.34 -50.05 23.44
CA ARG A 1128 3.21 -50.41 22.32
C ARG A 1128 2.76 -51.68 21.58
N GLN A 1129 2.00 -52.56 22.22
CA GLN A 1129 1.48 -53.76 21.57
C GLN A 1129 0.31 -53.43 20.63
N ARG A 1130 -0.64 -52.59 21.08
CA ARG A 1130 -1.69 -52.08 20.18
C ARG A 1130 -1.13 -51.20 19.08
N ALA A 1131 -0.13 -50.36 19.39
CA ALA A 1131 0.56 -49.56 18.38
C ALA A 1131 1.10 -50.42 17.22
N LEU A 1132 1.86 -51.48 17.54
CA LEU A 1132 2.35 -52.43 16.53
C LEU A 1132 1.22 -53.14 15.77
N ALA A 1133 0.11 -53.51 16.43
CA ALA A 1133 -1.02 -54.14 15.77
C ALA A 1133 -1.73 -53.22 14.76
N TYR A 1134 -1.82 -51.92 15.03
CA TYR A 1134 -2.40 -50.94 14.11
C TYR A 1134 -1.44 -50.56 12.98
N TYR A 1135 -0.14 -50.35 13.25
CA TYR A 1135 0.84 -50.16 12.18
C TYR A 1135 0.98 -51.39 11.28
N GLY A 1136 0.85 -52.60 11.84
CA GLY A 1136 0.85 -53.86 11.09
C GLY A 1136 -0.37 -54.05 10.19
N GLN A 1137 -1.51 -53.41 10.48
CA GLN A 1137 -2.66 -53.32 9.57
C GLN A 1137 -2.44 -52.26 8.49
N ALA A 1138 -1.88 -51.09 8.84
CA ALA A 1138 -1.64 -50.01 7.87
C ALA A 1138 -0.59 -50.37 6.80
N LEU A 1139 0.50 -51.04 7.20
CA LEU A 1139 1.64 -51.32 6.33
C LEU A 1139 1.32 -52.09 5.03
N PRO A 1140 0.55 -53.21 5.02
CA PRO A 1140 0.18 -53.87 3.77
C PRO A 1140 -0.70 -52.99 2.88
N ILE A 1141 -1.62 -52.21 3.45
CA ILE A 1141 -2.51 -51.33 2.68
C ILE A 1141 -1.71 -50.23 1.98
N ARG A 1142 -0.74 -49.61 2.67
CA ARG A 1142 0.15 -48.61 2.04
C ARG A 1142 0.96 -49.16 0.87
N ARG A 1143 1.37 -50.43 0.95
CA ARG A 1143 2.05 -51.14 -0.15
C ARG A 1143 1.12 -51.38 -1.33
N GLU A 1144 -0.12 -51.74 -1.06
CA GLU A 1144 -1.15 -51.99 -2.07
C GLU A 1144 -1.50 -50.72 -2.86
N VAL A 1145 -1.68 -49.58 -2.18
CA VAL A 1145 -1.95 -48.28 -2.82
C VAL A 1145 -0.71 -47.55 -3.35
N GLY A 1146 0.50 -48.13 -3.18
CA GLY A 1146 1.75 -47.57 -3.67
C GLY A 1146 2.30 -46.36 -2.89
N ASP A 1147 1.79 -46.08 -1.70
CA ASP A 1147 2.20 -44.95 -0.86
C ASP A 1147 3.56 -45.20 -0.18
N ARG A 1148 4.64 -44.91 -0.91
CA ARG A 1148 6.02 -45.10 -0.43
C ARG A 1148 6.41 -44.17 0.73
N ALA A 1149 5.90 -42.94 0.74
CA ALA A 1149 6.19 -41.99 1.82
C ALA A 1149 5.54 -42.46 3.14
N GLY A 1150 4.26 -42.85 3.07
CA GLY A 1150 3.57 -43.41 4.23
C GLY A 1150 4.06 -44.80 4.62
N GLU A 1151 4.50 -45.65 3.68
CA GLU A 1151 5.17 -46.92 4.00
C GLU A 1151 6.42 -46.63 4.86
N ALA A 1152 7.30 -45.74 4.39
CA ALA A 1152 8.49 -45.33 5.11
C ALA A 1152 8.15 -44.76 6.51
N ALA A 1153 7.16 -43.86 6.60
CA ALA A 1153 6.70 -43.31 7.87
C ALA A 1153 6.15 -44.39 8.82
N THR A 1154 5.42 -45.37 8.30
CA THR A 1154 4.88 -46.51 9.08
C THR A 1154 6.01 -47.40 9.58
N LEU A 1155 7.00 -47.72 8.74
CA LEU A 1155 8.20 -48.47 9.12
C LEU A 1155 9.04 -47.73 10.18
N THR A 1156 9.25 -46.42 10.04
CA THR A 1156 9.93 -45.59 11.06
C THR A 1156 9.14 -45.55 12.38
N ASN A 1157 7.80 -45.47 12.34
CA ASN A 1157 6.98 -45.58 13.54
C ASN A 1157 7.09 -46.97 14.21
N ILE A 1158 7.05 -48.07 13.45
CA ILE A 1158 7.29 -49.44 13.95
C ILE A 1158 8.68 -49.55 14.60
N GLY A 1159 9.72 -48.99 13.95
CA GLY A 1159 11.07 -48.93 14.48
C GLY A 1159 11.14 -48.20 15.83
N ARG A 1160 10.42 -47.08 15.97
CA ARG A 1160 10.31 -46.32 17.24
C ARG A 1160 9.67 -47.14 18.34
N VAL A 1161 8.62 -47.90 18.04
CA VAL A 1161 7.97 -48.75 19.04
C VAL A 1161 8.91 -49.87 19.51
N TYR A 1162 9.66 -50.50 18.60
CA TYR A 1162 10.65 -51.53 18.99
C TYR A 1162 11.82 -50.95 19.80
N ASP A 1163 12.31 -49.75 19.47
CA ASP A 1163 13.32 -49.03 20.29
C ASP A 1163 12.77 -48.75 21.71
N GLY A 1164 11.54 -48.27 21.81
CA GLY A 1164 10.83 -48.05 23.07
C GLY A 1164 10.49 -49.33 23.87
N LEU A 1165 10.53 -50.50 23.23
CA LEU A 1165 10.45 -51.83 23.88
C LEU A 1165 11.84 -52.39 24.24
N GLY A 1166 12.94 -51.73 23.85
CA GLY A 1166 14.31 -52.19 24.04
C GLY A 1166 14.81 -53.18 22.97
N ASP A 1167 13.98 -53.54 21.98
CA ASP A 1167 14.36 -54.40 20.85
C ASP A 1167 15.07 -53.59 19.75
N ARG A 1168 16.25 -53.10 20.12
CA ARG A 1168 17.08 -52.21 19.31
C ARG A 1168 17.52 -52.82 17.97
N GLN A 1169 17.61 -54.15 17.89
CA GLN A 1169 17.95 -54.85 16.64
C GLN A 1169 16.79 -54.81 15.64
N ARG A 1170 15.55 -55.06 16.08
CA ARG A 1170 14.38 -54.85 15.21
C ARG A 1170 14.18 -53.38 14.87
N ALA A 1171 14.41 -52.46 15.81
CA ALA A 1171 14.35 -51.02 15.53
C ALA A 1171 15.27 -50.63 14.35
N LEU A 1172 16.56 -51.02 14.42
CA LEU A 1172 17.51 -50.78 13.32
C LEU A 1172 17.09 -51.45 12.00
N ALA A 1173 16.51 -52.66 12.04
CA ALA A 1173 16.03 -53.35 10.85
C ALA A 1173 14.85 -52.62 10.17
N TYR A 1174 13.94 -52.01 10.93
CA TYR A 1174 12.83 -51.23 10.39
C TYR A 1174 13.26 -49.84 9.92
N TYR A 1175 14.10 -49.13 10.68
CA TYR A 1175 14.67 -47.86 10.23
C TYR A 1175 15.55 -48.03 8.98
N GLY A 1176 16.28 -49.16 8.88
CA GLY A 1176 17.08 -49.51 7.70
C GLY A 1176 16.25 -49.80 6.44
N GLN A 1177 14.97 -50.18 6.59
CA GLN A 1177 14.01 -50.27 5.47
C GLN A 1177 13.40 -48.91 5.13
N ALA A 1178 13.08 -48.08 6.13
CA ALA A 1178 12.48 -46.76 5.94
C ALA A 1178 13.45 -45.72 5.35
N LEU A 1179 14.71 -45.69 5.79
CA LEU A 1179 15.71 -44.70 5.37
C LEU A 1179 15.92 -44.62 3.83
N PRO A 1180 16.10 -45.72 3.09
CA PRO A 1180 16.22 -45.64 1.63
C PRO A 1180 14.93 -45.18 0.96
N MET A 1181 13.75 -45.47 1.52
CA MET A 1181 12.47 -45.01 0.99
C MET A 1181 12.28 -43.50 1.22
N MET A 1182 12.65 -42.96 2.38
CA MET A 1182 12.64 -41.51 2.63
C MET A 1182 13.52 -40.75 1.63
N ARG A 1183 14.69 -41.33 1.29
CA ARG A 1183 15.59 -40.81 0.25
C ARG A 1183 14.99 -40.91 -1.16
N GLU A 1184 14.30 -42.00 -1.47
CA GLU A 1184 13.61 -42.23 -2.75
C GLU A 1184 12.51 -41.21 -3.00
N VAL A 1185 11.72 -40.85 -1.97
CA VAL A 1185 10.62 -39.86 -2.08
C VAL A 1185 11.07 -38.41 -1.84
N GLY A 1186 12.33 -38.18 -1.47
CA GLY A 1186 12.88 -36.84 -1.22
C GLY A 1186 12.46 -36.19 0.11
N ASP A 1187 11.89 -36.95 1.05
CA ASP A 1187 11.48 -36.42 2.36
C ASP A 1187 12.70 -36.20 3.26
N ARG A 1188 13.27 -34.99 3.21
CA ARG A 1188 14.43 -34.58 4.02
C ARG A 1188 14.15 -34.58 5.52
N ALA A 1189 12.93 -34.23 5.94
CA ALA A 1189 12.55 -34.25 7.35
C ALA A 1189 12.40 -35.69 7.86
N GLY A 1190 11.73 -36.56 7.09
CA GLY A 1190 11.63 -37.99 7.34
C GLY A 1190 12.97 -38.72 7.31
N GLU A 1191 13.88 -38.35 6.40
CA GLU A 1191 15.26 -38.83 6.39
C GLU A 1191 16.00 -38.43 7.67
N ALA A 1192 16.01 -37.13 8.00
CA ALA A 1192 16.70 -36.61 9.18
C ALA A 1192 16.17 -37.23 10.48
N ALA A 1193 14.84 -37.35 10.62
CA ALA A 1193 14.21 -38.01 11.75
C ALA A 1193 14.58 -39.51 11.81
N THR A 1194 14.65 -40.20 10.68
CA THR A 1194 15.05 -41.62 10.63
C THR A 1194 16.53 -41.81 10.98
N LEU A 1195 17.43 -40.93 10.48
CA LEU A 1195 18.85 -40.91 10.84
C LEU A 1195 19.06 -40.62 12.33
N THR A 1196 18.37 -39.62 12.90
CA THR A 1196 18.41 -39.29 14.33
C THR A 1196 17.88 -40.44 15.18
N ASN A 1197 16.81 -41.12 14.75
CA ASN A 1197 16.33 -42.32 15.41
C ASN A 1197 17.36 -43.46 15.38
N ILE A 1198 18.02 -43.72 14.25
CA ILE A 1198 19.12 -44.71 14.14
C ILE A 1198 20.28 -44.32 15.08
N GLY A 1199 20.65 -43.03 15.13
CA GLY A 1199 21.67 -42.50 16.04
C GLY A 1199 21.33 -42.77 17.50
N ARG A 1200 20.07 -42.54 17.91
CA ARG A 1200 19.57 -42.85 19.26
C ARG A 1200 19.66 -44.33 19.58
N VAL A 1201 19.32 -45.21 18.64
CA VAL A 1201 19.44 -46.66 18.86
C VAL A 1201 20.90 -47.07 19.07
N TYR A 1202 21.83 -46.53 18.30
CA TYR A 1202 23.27 -46.83 18.47
C TYR A 1202 23.84 -46.27 19.78
N ASP A 1203 23.43 -45.07 20.22
CA ASP A 1203 23.82 -44.53 21.53
C ASP A 1203 23.25 -45.38 22.68
N GLY A 1204 21.99 -45.82 22.55
CA GLY A 1204 21.35 -46.77 23.47
C GLY A 1204 21.99 -48.17 23.47
N LEU A 1205 22.76 -48.53 22.45
CA LEU A 1205 23.61 -49.73 22.39
C LEU A 1205 25.05 -49.47 22.88
N GLY A 1206 25.41 -48.22 23.19
CA GLY A 1206 26.75 -47.81 23.60
C GLY A 1206 27.73 -47.53 22.44
N ASP A 1207 27.32 -47.69 21.18
CA ASP A 1207 28.14 -47.36 20.01
C ASP A 1207 28.05 -45.87 19.68
N ARG A 1208 28.71 -45.06 20.51
CA ARG A 1208 28.75 -43.61 20.39
C ARG A 1208 29.38 -43.12 19.09
N GLN A 1209 30.27 -43.90 18.48
CA GLN A 1209 30.90 -43.52 17.21
C GLN A 1209 29.89 -43.57 16.06
N ARG A 1210 29.09 -44.64 15.96
CA ARG A 1210 28.00 -44.69 14.98
C ARG A 1210 26.90 -43.69 15.31
N ALA A 1211 26.54 -43.52 16.58
CA ALA A 1211 25.55 -42.53 16.99
C ALA A 1211 25.92 -41.12 16.50
N LEU A 1212 27.15 -40.67 16.78
CA LEU A 1212 27.68 -39.38 16.30
C LEU A 1212 27.71 -39.29 14.78
N ALA A 1213 28.05 -40.37 14.06
CA ALA A 1213 28.05 -40.38 12.61
C ALA A 1213 26.64 -40.23 12.00
N TYR A 1214 25.61 -40.79 12.62
CA TYR A 1214 24.22 -40.62 12.18
C TYR A 1214 23.62 -39.27 12.58
N TYR A 1215 23.87 -38.79 13.81
CA TYR A 1215 23.48 -37.43 14.22
C TYR A 1215 24.18 -36.36 13.36
N GLY A 1216 25.45 -36.56 13.00
CA GLY A 1216 26.18 -35.65 12.11
C GLY A 1216 25.65 -35.60 10.67
N GLN A 1217 24.99 -36.66 10.20
CA GLN A 1217 24.26 -36.66 8.92
C GLN A 1217 22.90 -35.98 9.02
N ALA A 1218 22.18 -36.16 10.13
CA ALA A 1218 20.86 -35.54 10.35
C ALA A 1218 20.93 -34.03 10.63
N LEU A 1219 21.94 -33.56 11.39
CA LEU A 1219 22.07 -32.16 11.82
C LEU A 1219 22.02 -31.11 10.67
N PRO A 1220 22.73 -31.25 9.54
CA PRO A 1220 22.61 -30.28 8.45
C PRO A 1220 21.21 -30.28 7.83
N MET A 1221 20.54 -31.44 7.73
CA MET A 1221 19.18 -31.56 7.19
C MET A 1221 18.14 -30.94 8.14
N MET A 1222 18.28 -31.13 9.45
CA MET A 1222 17.45 -30.49 10.47
C MET A 1222 17.55 -28.95 10.41
N ARG A 1223 18.76 -28.41 10.24
CA ARG A 1223 18.99 -26.97 10.02
C ARG A 1223 18.41 -26.45 8.69
N GLU A 1224 18.35 -27.29 7.66
CA GLU A 1224 17.76 -26.96 6.35
C GLU A 1224 16.23 -26.86 6.44
N VAL A 1225 15.58 -27.72 7.25
CA VAL A 1225 14.12 -27.72 7.45
C VAL A 1225 13.63 -26.86 8.61
N GLY A 1226 14.53 -26.38 9.49
CA GLY A 1226 14.20 -25.47 10.60
C GLY A 1226 13.71 -26.15 11.89
N ASP A 1227 14.20 -27.37 12.18
CA ASP A 1227 13.91 -28.18 13.38
C ASP A 1227 15.17 -28.30 14.28
#